data_AF-A0A9E6J860-F1
#
_entry.id   AF-A0A9E6J860-F1
#
_cell.length_a   1.000
_cell.length_b   1.000
_cell.length_c   1.000
_cell.angle_alpha   90.00
_cell.angle_beta   90.00
_cell.angle_gamma   90.00
#
_symmetry.space_group_name_H-M   'P 1'
#
loop_
_entity.id
_entity.type
_entity.pdbx_description
1 polymer ?
#
loop_
_entity_poly.entity_id
_entity_poly.type
_entity_poly.pdbx_seq_one_letter_code
_entity_poly.pdbx_strand_id
1 'polypeptide(L)'
;MKPQIIPVNLQDKASLQQALETFQSHLQAVYKTGQLINQVGGFVSHDNRLFQTSDLQDPEQIQAMARFGSINDPGFEQMERLSELELEQLNRSDVYLKFSHVTVFQHALADEAFKPLVLRICQNLVEFSIRVNSSNELFFSSSSIFGTYLLVLLAEKYPEYAYLIGEFVPPNGDYHQLGYHCTGDITYLFDKYGYDPMMLDILASTRCPNLMSAMAEGFSDWSRFRPNLLKCFLADEQKYQYFVQALKASLTRRPVDTQSLWLSEELESCFDEMMDDAANQNEEWDEDDQEFGELDFHGRPMSEVLEALDETLFELVKDVPLAELYYYSEPVYEGVTLGDTRDDPFYQEYNEDSEYETNKAFFLEGFDNGEKILAYIEHSQCPEVLDELVPTNIRKLARDKKLYIFKRFEYFGSGGFELSEQIDHDVELSDILERFFVAYLNPELFGIVDDGEAEQDQKCLRTLDVLVRLLGKKELSGSELKEVVEEFELCSKKDAVKRYTLKALNKDEIKDRVYGLINEDTINTFGRARLEELHDFFKRDEALFGEMLDEVILRAYQDTDPDILAVTPGLNQIDYARGTQLLSVAYILCQEANSFTPSEHLGALAGFYSEHVFKSFYREMAQHHELDCDEKAQALSEKIKAYVESQASGGNSLFAKLMKQEPAAQAVSKDEALACIRELLASPDEETGTLHSDVFVVSDDVGMILASMLYAAKVAPAPLKKQLLALYGLMLELFPAKTLLVSFYEFSESGVYTYQTTNDEIEAFCDFITDLGINEKYAFLLRIVMIQKAQVRKHVDGFNNDNGLRDAYLRLLNRYRKKDEQDPNEPEMLARKERKISEAISAAVDLLDDKHRQRFLGFAYPGFDEAAYNVLVTAELVPELAAFFSDNTDADEAECEALVHALMGYLIGELSLADITPTVLTRLNRGKPWDYTRNICATLLCASDARWQKLLAFLFASDNLDNIDDFFDILDNKFPDGTENEPKRAAEMVRLITQAGLEGELAYAFYLRQFEAFDTDWYFDENPFTPVILRHLEEIQTSATLTSSEAYDFFMREKEENQD
;
A
#
# COMPACT_ATOMS: atom_id res chain seq x y z
N MET A 1 -21.63 20.30 -28.06
CA MET A 1 -22.00 19.73 -29.39
C MET A 1 -21.43 18.32 -29.44
N LYS A 2 -22.07 17.35 -30.12
CA LYS A 2 -21.53 15.99 -30.25
C LYS A 2 -20.49 15.97 -31.40
N PRO A 3 -19.33 15.30 -31.26
CA PRO A 3 -18.40 15.12 -32.38
C PRO A 3 -19.08 14.33 -33.50
N GLN A 4 -18.74 14.62 -34.76
CA GLN A 4 -19.30 13.91 -35.91
C GLN A 4 -18.23 13.01 -36.55
N ILE A 5 -18.47 11.70 -36.55
CA ILE A 5 -17.66 10.74 -37.30
C ILE A 5 -17.75 11.05 -38.80
N ILE A 6 -16.60 11.04 -39.47
CA ILE A 6 -16.46 11.38 -40.88
C ILE A 6 -16.28 10.10 -41.71
N PRO A 7 -17.24 9.70 -42.56
CA PRO A 7 -17.09 8.53 -43.43
C PRO A 7 -16.16 8.83 -44.61
N VAL A 8 -15.26 7.91 -44.93
CA VAL A 8 -14.30 8.07 -46.04
C VAL A 8 -14.00 6.77 -46.77
N ASN A 9 -13.86 6.86 -48.09
CA ASN A 9 -13.31 5.79 -48.93
C ASN A 9 -11.83 6.10 -49.22
N LEU A 10 -10.93 5.36 -48.56
CA LEU A 10 -9.48 5.55 -48.65
C LEU A 10 -8.93 5.40 -50.09
N GLN A 11 -9.63 4.66 -50.96
CA GLN A 11 -9.21 4.43 -52.36
C GLN A 11 -9.77 5.46 -53.34
N ASP A 12 -10.71 6.32 -52.92
CA ASP A 12 -11.31 7.37 -53.76
C ASP A 12 -10.80 8.74 -53.34
N LYS A 13 -10.00 9.36 -54.22
CA LYS A 13 -9.41 10.69 -53.99
C LYS A 13 -10.45 11.77 -53.71
N ALA A 14 -11.62 11.72 -54.35
CA ALA A 14 -12.66 12.72 -54.11
C ALA A 14 -13.28 12.57 -52.71
N SER A 15 -13.51 11.32 -52.28
CA SER A 15 -13.99 11.02 -50.94
C SER A 15 -12.97 11.41 -49.87
N LEU A 16 -11.68 11.12 -50.10
CA LEU A 16 -10.60 11.48 -49.19
C LEU A 16 -10.46 13.01 -49.05
N GLN A 17 -10.55 13.74 -50.16
CA GLN A 17 -10.54 15.21 -50.14
C GLN A 17 -11.67 15.79 -49.29
N GLN A 18 -12.90 15.33 -49.52
CA GLN A 18 -14.09 15.81 -48.81
C GLN A 18 -14.01 15.52 -47.30
N ALA A 19 -13.48 14.35 -46.92
CA ALA A 19 -13.29 13.98 -45.52
C ALA A 19 -12.31 14.92 -44.81
N LEU A 20 -11.16 15.22 -45.44
CA LEU A 20 -10.17 16.16 -44.90
C LEU A 20 -10.69 17.60 -44.81
N GLU A 21 -11.46 18.07 -45.79
CA GLU A 21 -12.12 19.39 -45.76
C GLU A 21 -13.16 19.48 -44.62
N THR A 22 -13.85 18.37 -44.33
CA THR A 22 -14.79 18.28 -43.19
C THR A 22 -14.04 18.33 -41.88
N PHE A 23 -12.96 17.56 -41.74
CA PHE A 23 -12.09 17.58 -40.56
C PHE A 23 -11.53 18.98 -40.30
N GLN A 24 -11.05 19.67 -41.35
CA GLN A 24 -10.60 21.06 -41.25
C GLN A 24 -11.71 22.00 -40.76
N SER A 25 -12.95 21.80 -41.21
CA SER A 25 -14.09 22.61 -40.80
C SER A 25 -14.46 22.39 -39.33
N HIS A 26 -14.33 21.16 -38.82
CA HIS A 26 -14.49 20.85 -37.39
C HIS A 26 -13.41 21.54 -36.55
N LEU A 27 -12.14 21.44 -36.97
CA LEU A 27 -11.03 22.14 -36.31
C LEU A 27 -11.28 23.66 -36.29
N GLN A 28 -11.78 24.23 -37.39
CA GLN A 28 -12.17 25.65 -37.45
C GLN A 28 -13.30 26.03 -36.46
N ALA A 29 -14.21 25.11 -36.16
CA ALA A 29 -15.26 25.35 -35.16
C ALA A 29 -14.71 25.36 -33.73
N VAL A 30 -13.71 24.51 -33.43
CA VAL A 30 -13.05 24.43 -32.13
C VAL A 30 -12.46 25.76 -31.68
N TYR A 31 -11.81 26.51 -32.59
CA TYR A 31 -11.25 27.84 -32.26
C TYR A 31 -12.26 28.82 -31.67
N LYS A 32 -13.57 28.63 -31.90
CA LYS A 32 -14.61 29.49 -31.34
C LYS A 32 -14.90 29.23 -29.87
N THR A 33 -14.54 28.04 -29.39
CA THR A 33 -14.97 27.53 -28.08
C THR A 33 -13.80 27.30 -27.12
N GLY A 34 -12.57 27.27 -27.64
CA GLY A 34 -11.38 26.90 -26.87
C GLY A 34 -11.29 25.40 -26.55
N GLN A 35 -12.33 24.61 -26.85
CA GLN A 35 -12.44 23.21 -26.41
C GLN A 35 -12.29 22.25 -27.58
N LEU A 36 -11.14 21.59 -27.66
CA LEU A 36 -10.82 20.66 -28.73
C LEU A 36 -11.47 19.29 -28.51
N ILE A 37 -11.50 18.86 -27.25
CA ILE A 37 -12.17 17.64 -26.79
C ILE A 37 -13.67 17.76 -27.08
N ASN A 38 -14.25 16.71 -27.67
CA ASN A 38 -15.66 16.59 -28.06
C ASN A 38 -16.12 17.33 -29.33
N GLN A 39 -15.25 18.04 -30.04
CA GLN A 39 -15.65 18.82 -31.23
C GLN A 39 -14.97 18.39 -32.55
N VAL A 40 -13.79 17.76 -32.48
CA VAL A 40 -13.16 17.15 -33.65
C VAL A 40 -13.40 15.64 -33.63
N GLY A 41 -14.26 15.16 -34.53
CA GLY A 41 -14.57 13.73 -34.67
C GLY A 41 -13.58 12.98 -35.57
N GLY A 42 -13.48 11.67 -35.37
CA GLY A 42 -12.60 10.78 -36.14
C GLY A 42 -13.22 10.25 -37.42
N PHE A 43 -12.54 9.30 -38.05
CA PHE A 43 -12.94 8.75 -39.34
C PHE A 43 -13.44 7.31 -39.23
N VAL A 44 -14.32 6.92 -40.16
CA VAL A 44 -14.71 5.52 -40.40
C VAL A 44 -14.71 5.24 -41.90
N SER A 45 -14.73 3.98 -42.28
CA SER A 45 -14.88 3.61 -43.69
C SER A 45 -16.23 4.10 -44.26
N HIS A 46 -16.30 4.27 -45.57
CA HIS A 46 -17.54 4.67 -46.26
C HIS A 46 -18.74 3.71 -46.08
N ASP A 47 -18.50 2.48 -45.65
CA ASP A 47 -19.49 1.46 -45.28
C ASP A 47 -19.82 1.43 -43.77
N ASN A 48 -19.28 2.38 -43.00
CA ASN A 48 -19.42 2.52 -41.54
C ASN A 48 -18.84 1.32 -40.76
N ARG A 49 -17.66 0.86 -41.14
CA ARG A 49 -16.85 -0.11 -40.41
C ARG A 49 -15.65 0.59 -39.77
N LEU A 50 -15.10 0.00 -38.70
CA LEU A 50 -13.85 0.46 -38.11
C LEU A 50 -12.69 0.29 -39.11
N PHE A 51 -11.75 1.23 -39.08
CA PHE A 51 -10.46 0.98 -39.72
C PHE A 51 -9.71 -0.13 -38.99
N GLN A 52 -8.99 -0.93 -39.76
CA GLN A 52 -8.16 -2.02 -39.29
C GLN A 52 -6.69 -1.73 -39.57
N THR A 53 -5.77 -2.45 -38.93
CA THR A 53 -4.33 -2.35 -39.22
C THR A 53 -4.02 -2.60 -40.70
N SER A 54 -4.80 -3.45 -41.37
CA SER A 54 -4.70 -3.71 -42.81
C SER A 54 -5.10 -2.50 -43.69
N ASP A 55 -5.80 -1.52 -43.13
CA ASP A 55 -6.14 -0.27 -43.80
C ASP A 55 -5.01 0.78 -43.67
N LEU A 56 -3.97 0.56 -42.86
CA LEU A 56 -2.81 1.46 -42.79
C LEU A 56 -1.94 1.35 -44.05
N GLN A 57 -1.29 2.44 -44.46
CA GLN A 57 -0.28 2.40 -45.52
C GLN A 57 1.08 1.93 -45.01
N ASP A 58 1.42 2.32 -43.78
CA ASP A 58 2.67 1.97 -43.12
C ASP A 58 2.38 1.54 -41.68
N PRO A 59 2.12 0.23 -41.44
CA PRO A 59 1.88 -0.31 -40.11
C PRO A 59 3.13 -0.24 -39.22
N GLU A 60 4.33 -0.38 -39.78
CA GLU A 60 5.60 -0.35 -39.03
C GLU A 60 5.87 1.05 -38.48
N GLN A 61 5.53 2.11 -39.22
CA GLN A 61 5.61 3.49 -38.72
C GLN A 61 4.77 3.67 -37.44
N ILE A 62 3.59 3.05 -37.36
CA ILE A 62 2.73 3.17 -36.18
C ILE A 62 3.17 2.29 -35.01
N GLN A 63 3.75 1.12 -35.30
CA GLN A 63 4.49 0.34 -34.30
C GLN A 63 5.66 1.11 -33.71
N ALA A 64 6.38 1.85 -34.55
CA ALA A 64 7.56 2.57 -34.10
C ALA A 64 7.19 3.89 -33.37
N MET A 65 6.05 4.51 -33.71
CA MET A 65 5.47 5.61 -32.94
C MET A 65 4.82 5.15 -31.61
N ALA A 66 5.08 3.91 -31.15
CA ALA A 66 4.33 3.29 -30.05
C ALA A 66 4.73 3.78 -28.64
N ARG A 67 3.95 4.76 -28.16
CA ARG A 67 3.19 4.69 -26.89
C ARG A 67 1.74 4.22 -27.11
N PHE A 68 1.47 3.58 -28.25
CA PHE A 68 0.23 2.84 -28.45
C PHE A 68 0.44 1.45 -27.88
N GLY A 69 -0.50 0.95 -27.08
CA GLY A 69 -0.52 -0.46 -26.72
C GLY A 69 -0.34 -1.35 -27.96
N SER A 70 0.12 -2.58 -27.72
CA SER A 70 0.31 -3.61 -28.75
C SER A 70 -0.77 -3.50 -29.82
N ILE A 71 -0.41 -3.56 -31.10
CA ILE A 71 -1.41 -3.59 -32.19
C ILE A 71 -2.34 -4.82 -32.08
N ASN A 72 -1.98 -5.76 -31.20
CA ASN A 72 -2.76 -6.93 -30.84
C ASN A 72 -3.63 -6.71 -29.58
N ASP A 73 -3.77 -5.47 -29.09
CA ASP A 73 -4.67 -5.15 -27.98
C ASP A 73 -6.11 -5.60 -28.34
N PRO A 74 -6.71 -6.53 -27.58
CA PRO A 74 -7.98 -7.17 -27.93
C PRO A 74 -9.18 -6.21 -28.04
N GLY A 75 -9.04 -4.92 -27.72
CA GLY A 75 -10.09 -3.91 -27.84
C GLY A 75 -10.55 -3.57 -29.29
N PHE A 76 -9.82 -3.97 -30.32
CA PHE A 76 -10.18 -3.72 -31.74
C PHE A 76 -10.93 -4.90 -32.39
N GLU A 77 -11.96 -5.43 -31.73
CA GLU A 77 -12.77 -6.52 -32.29
C GLU A 77 -13.36 -6.15 -33.67
N GLN A 78 -13.38 -7.14 -34.57
CA GLN A 78 -13.94 -7.01 -35.92
C GLN A 78 -15.44 -6.70 -35.87
N MET A 79 -15.82 -5.43 -36.06
CA MET A 79 -17.21 -5.05 -36.31
C MET A 79 -17.47 -4.84 -37.80
N GLU A 80 -18.28 -5.71 -38.42
CA GLU A 80 -18.60 -5.66 -39.85
C GLU A 80 -19.43 -4.41 -40.23
N ARG A 81 -20.18 -3.81 -39.28
CA ARG A 81 -20.89 -2.53 -39.46
C ARG A 81 -21.40 -1.93 -38.14
N LEU A 82 -21.13 -0.64 -37.92
CA LEU A 82 -21.49 0.05 -36.68
C LEU A 82 -22.92 0.61 -36.71
N SER A 83 -23.64 0.44 -35.61
CA SER A 83 -24.91 1.09 -35.29
C SER A 83 -24.73 2.56 -34.91
N GLU A 84 -25.82 3.34 -34.87
CA GLU A 84 -25.78 4.74 -34.44
C GLU A 84 -25.26 4.91 -33.00
N LEU A 85 -25.59 3.97 -32.11
CA LEU A 85 -25.11 3.99 -30.72
C LEU A 85 -23.61 3.72 -30.64
N GLU A 86 -23.10 2.76 -31.43
CA GLU A 86 -21.67 2.43 -31.49
C GLU A 86 -20.87 3.57 -32.14
N LEU A 87 -21.42 4.25 -33.14
CA LEU A 87 -20.82 5.47 -33.70
C LEU A 87 -20.74 6.60 -32.66
N GLU A 88 -21.74 6.74 -31.80
CA GLU A 88 -21.70 7.69 -30.69
C GLU A 88 -20.67 7.32 -29.61
N GLN A 89 -20.45 6.03 -29.37
CA GLN A 89 -19.44 5.52 -28.42
C GLN A 89 -18.01 5.66 -28.96
N LEU A 90 -17.78 5.38 -30.25
CA LEU A 90 -16.46 5.50 -30.89
C LEU A 90 -15.90 6.91 -30.89
N ASN A 91 -16.79 7.90 -30.96
CA ASN A 91 -16.44 9.31 -30.80
C ASN A 91 -15.86 9.65 -29.41
N ARG A 92 -15.88 8.72 -28.46
CA ARG A 92 -15.31 8.85 -27.11
C ARG A 92 -14.07 7.98 -26.90
N SER A 93 -13.67 7.19 -27.91
CA SER A 93 -12.44 6.39 -27.84
C SER A 93 -11.28 7.18 -28.43
N ASP A 94 -10.51 7.81 -27.55
CA ASP A 94 -9.30 8.55 -27.86
C ASP A 94 -8.27 7.74 -28.68
N VAL A 95 -8.08 6.45 -28.35
CA VAL A 95 -7.23 5.52 -29.08
C VAL A 95 -7.72 5.33 -30.52
N TYR A 96 -9.01 5.03 -30.71
CA TYR A 96 -9.58 4.85 -32.05
C TYR A 96 -9.54 6.14 -32.87
N LEU A 97 -9.84 7.29 -32.25
CA LEU A 97 -9.79 8.58 -32.93
C LEU A 97 -8.37 8.86 -33.47
N LYS A 98 -7.34 8.69 -32.62
CA LYS A 98 -5.92 8.85 -33.02
C LYS A 98 -5.57 7.90 -34.16
N PHE A 99 -5.94 6.62 -34.05
CA PHE A 99 -5.73 5.61 -35.10
C PHE A 99 -6.39 6.01 -36.42
N SER A 100 -7.66 6.42 -36.38
CA SER A 100 -8.42 6.80 -37.58
C SER A 100 -7.84 8.04 -38.28
N HIS A 101 -7.33 9.02 -37.51
CA HIS A 101 -6.67 10.20 -38.05
C HIS A 101 -5.38 9.81 -38.77
N VAL A 102 -4.53 8.99 -38.13
CA VAL A 102 -3.32 8.47 -38.75
C VAL A 102 -3.63 7.77 -40.06
N THR A 103 -4.59 6.84 -40.06
CA THR A 103 -4.93 6.06 -41.26
C THR A 103 -5.26 6.99 -42.42
N VAL A 104 -6.19 7.93 -42.22
CA VAL A 104 -6.61 8.85 -43.28
C VAL A 104 -5.48 9.76 -43.74
N PHE A 105 -4.64 10.26 -42.83
CA PHE A 105 -3.54 11.16 -43.19
C PHE A 105 -2.39 10.44 -43.89
N GLN A 106 -2.07 9.18 -43.54
CA GLN A 106 -1.11 8.37 -44.28
C GLN A 106 -1.57 8.17 -45.74
N HIS A 107 -2.85 7.82 -45.96
CA HIS A 107 -3.40 7.69 -47.31
C HIS A 107 -3.38 9.01 -48.08
N ALA A 108 -3.62 10.14 -47.41
CA ALA A 108 -3.53 11.45 -48.05
C ALA A 108 -2.09 11.80 -48.45
N LEU A 109 -1.12 11.56 -47.57
CA LEU A 109 0.31 11.83 -47.79
C LEU A 109 0.96 10.90 -48.83
N ALA A 110 0.31 9.80 -49.21
CA ALA A 110 0.74 8.95 -50.32
C ALA A 110 0.59 9.65 -51.70
N ASP A 111 -0.22 10.71 -51.80
CA ASP A 111 -0.43 11.49 -53.01
C ASP A 111 -0.11 12.98 -52.81
N GLU A 112 0.93 13.46 -53.50
CA GLU A 112 1.41 14.86 -53.50
C GLU A 112 0.31 15.91 -53.73
N ALA A 113 -0.80 15.55 -54.41
CA ALA A 113 -1.92 16.46 -54.62
C ALA A 113 -2.58 16.92 -53.31
N PHE A 114 -2.50 16.13 -52.22
CA PHE A 114 -3.07 16.47 -50.92
C PHE A 114 -2.12 17.26 -50.01
N LYS A 115 -0.82 17.36 -50.34
CA LYS A 115 0.18 18.10 -49.55
C LYS A 115 -0.30 19.49 -49.12
N PRO A 116 -0.88 20.35 -49.99
CA PRO A 116 -1.33 21.68 -49.59
C PRO A 116 -2.50 21.69 -48.59
N LEU A 117 -3.36 20.66 -48.61
CA LEU A 117 -4.49 20.55 -47.70
C LEU A 117 -4.03 20.04 -46.32
N VAL A 118 -3.20 18.99 -46.31
CA VAL A 118 -2.63 18.45 -45.06
C VAL A 118 -1.78 19.51 -44.35
N LEU A 119 -0.89 20.20 -45.09
CA LEU A 119 -0.09 21.29 -44.54
C LEU A 119 -0.96 22.38 -43.91
N ARG A 120 -2.08 22.76 -44.55
CA ARG A 120 -2.99 23.77 -44.00
C ARG A 120 -3.67 23.30 -42.71
N ILE A 121 -4.01 22.01 -42.61
CA ILE A 121 -4.57 21.44 -41.38
C ILE A 121 -3.52 21.47 -40.25
N CYS A 122 -2.29 21.05 -40.54
CA CYS A 122 -1.18 21.10 -39.59
C CYS A 122 -0.88 22.53 -39.12
N GLN A 123 -0.81 23.50 -40.04
CA GLN A 123 -0.63 24.92 -39.70
C GLN A 123 -1.76 25.45 -38.83
N ASN A 124 -3.01 25.05 -39.10
CA ASN A 124 -4.13 25.38 -38.23
C ASN A 124 -3.90 24.78 -36.82
N LEU A 125 -3.52 23.51 -36.67
CA LEU A 125 -3.24 22.94 -35.35
C LEU A 125 -2.19 23.73 -34.57
N VAL A 126 -1.09 24.13 -35.21
CA VAL A 126 -0.07 25.02 -34.62
C VAL A 126 -0.68 26.35 -34.17
N GLU A 127 -1.49 26.98 -35.04
CA GLU A 127 -2.22 28.21 -34.69
C GLU A 127 -3.15 28.02 -33.48
N PHE A 128 -3.75 26.84 -33.31
CA PHE A 128 -4.63 26.57 -32.17
C PHE A 128 -3.83 26.48 -30.87
N SER A 129 -2.77 25.66 -30.87
CA SER A 129 -1.93 25.46 -29.70
C SER A 129 -1.35 26.76 -29.16
N ILE A 130 -0.74 27.56 -30.05
CA ILE A 130 -0.14 28.85 -29.67
C ILE A 130 -1.19 29.80 -29.05
N ARG A 131 -2.43 29.76 -29.52
CA ARG A 131 -3.51 30.65 -29.04
C ARG A 131 -4.03 30.25 -27.67
N VAL A 132 -4.20 28.95 -27.44
CA VAL A 132 -4.71 28.43 -26.17
C VAL A 132 -3.61 28.45 -25.10
N ASN A 133 -2.35 28.24 -25.51
CA ASN A 133 -1.17 28.29 -24.66
C ASN A 133 -1.32 27.48 -23.36
N SER A 134 -1.96 26.33 -23.46
CA SER A 134 -2.21 25.40 -22.37
C SER A 134 -2.14 23.99 -22.94
N SER A 135 -1.29 23.14 -22.35
CA SER A 135 -1.20 21.72 -22.67
C SER A 135 -2.47 20.97 -22.23
N ASN A 136 -3.13 21.44 -21.16
CA ASN A 136 -4.40 20.89 -20.66
C ASN A 136 -5.53 20.90 -21.70
N GLU A 137 -5.64 21.96 -22.50
CA GLU A 137 -6.69 22.08 -23.52
C GLU A 137 -6.34 21.37 -24.84
N LEU A 138 -5.07 21.01 -25.02
CA LEU A 138 -4.58 20.20 -26.14
C LEU A 138 -4.56 18.70 -25.81
N PHE A 139 -4.77 18.38 -24.53
CA PHE A 139 -4.83 17.02 -24.03
C PHE A 139 -5.99 16.26 -24.69
N PHE A 140 -5.71 15.04 -25.16
CA PHE A 140 -6.64 14.29 -26.02
C PHE A 140 -6.89 12.87 -25.55
N SER A 141 -5.84 12.23 -25.05
CA SER A 141 -5.84 10.87 -24.52
C SER A 141 -4.91 10.81 -23.32
N SER A 142 -5.05 9.76 -22.52
CA SER A 142 -4.09 9.38 -21.47
C SER A 142 -2.64 9.22 -21.95
N SER A 143 -2.39 9.28 -23.26
CA SER A 143 -1.09 8.97 -23.90
C SER A 143 -0.65 9.98 -24.98
N SER A 144 -1.41 11.04 -25.27
CA SER A 144 -1.11 11.90 -26.43
C SER A 144 -1.74 13.30 -26.38
N ILE A 145 -0.99 14.30 -26.82
CA ILE A 145 -1.51 15.63 -27.19
C ILE A 145 -2.14 15.57 -28.60
N PHE A 146 -3.32 16.18 -28.77
CA PHE A 146 -4.05 16.15 -30.04
C PHE A 146 -3.23 16.75 -31.19
N GLY A 147 -2.92 15.94 -32.20
CA GLY A 147 -2.39 16.43 -33.47
C GLY A 147 -0.86 16.41 -33.59
N THR A 148 -0.10 16.16 -32.51
CA THR A 148 1.36 15.97 -32.57
C THR A 148 1.73 14.86 -33.56
N TYR A 149 1.07 13.70 -33.46
CA TYR A 149 1.21 12.59 -34.39
C TYR A 149 0.94 12.95 -35.86
N LEU A 150 0.04 13.90 -36.15
CA LEU A 150 -0.20 14.36 -37.53
C LEU A 150 0.95 15.21 -38.05
N LEU A 151 1.58 16.01 -37.18
CA LEU A 151 2.76 16.79 -37.50
C LEU A 151 3.97 15.89 -37.74
N VAL A 152 4.13 14.81 -36.96
CA VAL A 152 5.14 13.76 -37.19
C VAL A 152 4.97 13.12 -38.57
N LEU A 153 3.75 12.66 -38.91
CA LEU A 153 3.48 12.07 -40.23
C LEU A 153 3.84 13.03 -41.38
N LEU A 154 3.53 14.33 -41.23
CA LEU A 154 3.90 15.34 -42.21
C LEU A 154 5.42 15.51 -42.31
N ALA A 155 6.11 15.60 -41.18
CA ALA A 155 7.55 15.82 -41.11
C ALA A 155 8.36 14.64 -41.69
N GLU A 156 7.96 13.40 -41.43
CA GLU A 156 8.65 12.24 -42.00
C GLU A 156 8.53 12.17 -43.52
N LYS A 157 7.38 12.60 -44.06
CA LYS A 157 7.18 12.67 -45.51
C LYS A 157 7.87 13.88 -46.15
N TYR A 158 7.85 15.01 -45.45
CA TYR A 158 8.35 16.31 -45.89
C TYR A 158 9.15 16.98 -44.76
N PRO A 159 10.44 16.61 -44.60
CA PRO A 159 11.27 17.09 -43.49
C PRO A 159 11.37 18.61 -43.36
N GLU A 160 11.15 19.36 -44.46
CA GLU A 160 11.15 20.82 -44.44
C GLU A 160 10.04 21.45 -43.56
N TYR A 161 9.07 20.66 -43.08
CA TYR A 161 8.01 21.10 -42.17
C TYR A 161 8.16 20.62 -40.72
N ALA A 162 9.28 19.98 -40.37
CA ALA A 162 9.53 19.50 -39.00
C ALA A 162 9.40 20.61 -37.95
N TYR A 163 9.75 21.85 -38.32
CA TYR A 163 9.60 23.02 -37.45
C TYR A 163 8.18 23.22 -36.90
N LEU A 164 7.13 22.72 -37.58
CA LEU A 164 5.75 22.84 -37.11
C LEU A 164 5.51 22.02 -35.83
N ILE A 165 6.28 20.96 -35.58
CA ILE A 165 6.22 20.20 -34.32
C ILE A 165 6.71 21.07 -33.18
N GLY A 166 7.84 21.77 -33.36
CA GLY A 166 8.37 22.70 -32.35
C GLY A 166 7.42 23.87 -32.10
N GLU A 167 6.90 24.50 -33.16
CA GLU A 167 5.93 25.60 -33.03
C GLU A 167 4.59 25.15 -32.41
N PHE A 168 4.26 23.86 -32.46
CA PHE A 168 3.04 23.32 -31.87
C PHE A 168 3.11 23.20 -30.34
N VAL A 169 4.27 23.11 -29.72
CA VAL A 169 4.34 22.97 -28.25
C VAL A 169 4.00 24.32 -27.61
N PRO A 170 2.98 24.40 -26.73
CA PRO A 170 2.56 25.66 -26.13
C PRO A 170 3.68 26.21 -25.24
N PRO A 171 4.02 27.52 -25.31
CA PRO A 171 5.06 28.12 -24.46
C PRO A 171 4.92 27.85 -22.96
N ASN A 172 3.70 27.88 -22.43
CA ASN A 172 3.41 27.60 -21.03
C ASN A 172 3.05 26.13 -20.78
N GLY A 173 3.46 25.21 -21.66
CA GLY A 173 3.14 23.79 -21.50
C GLY A 173 3.65 23.24 -20.17
N ASP A 174 2.78 22.52 -19.48
CA ASP A 174 3.13 21.85 -18.23
C ASP A 174 4.18 20.77 -18.50
N TYR A 175 5.22 20.79 -17.69
CA TYR A 175 6.38 19.90 -17.83
C TYR A 175 5.96 18.42 -17.83
N HIS A 176 5.13 18.01 -16.88
CA HIS A 176 4.69 16.61 -16.74
C HIS A 176 3.78 16.21 -17.91
N GLN A 177 2.84 17.07 -18.32
CA GLN A 177 1.97 16.78 -19.45
C GLN A 177 2.72 16.64 -20.77
N LEU A 178 3.73 17.48 -20.99
CA LEU A 178 4.63 17.34 -22.12
C LEU A 178 5.41 16.02 -22.01
N GLY A 179 5.95 15.71 -20.83
CA GLY A 179 6.68 14.47 -20.51
C GLY A 179 5.87 13.19 -20.76
N TYR A 180 4.60 13.16 -20.38
CA TYR A 180 3.75 11.98 -20.50
C TYR A 180 3.02 11.86 -21.86
N HIS A 181 2.77 12.98 -22.56
CA HIS A 181 1.84 12.97 -23.71
C HIS A 181 2.39 13.58 -25.00
N CYS A 182 3.52 14.29 -24.96
CA CYS A 182 4.16 14.87 -26.15
C CYS A 182 5.46 14.16 -26.51
N THR A 183 6.26 13.78 -25.50
CA THR A 183 7.61 13.24 -25.71
C THR A 183 7.62 11.95 -26.52
N GLY A 184 6.66 11.04 -26.40
CA GLY A 184 6.68 9.77 -27.16
C GLY A 184 6.81 9.95 -28.68
N ASP A 185 6.06 10.89 -29.26
CA ASP A 185 6.12 11.21 -30.69
C ASP A 185 7.47 11.87 -31.09
N ILE A 186 8.08 12.63 -30.17
CA ILE A 186 9.36 13.31 -30.37
C ILE A 186 10.55 12.36 -30.13
N THR A 187 10.41 11.45 -29.17
CA THR A 187 11.33 10.35 -28.85
C THR A 187 11.46 9.42 -30.04
N TYR A 188 10.34 9.04 -30.66
CA TYR A 188 10.35 8.28 -31.91
C TYR A 188 11.23 8.95 -32.99
N LEU A 189 11.05 10.25 -33.21
CA LEU A 189 11.85 10.99 -34.19
C LEU A 189 13.33 11.04 -33.78
N PHE A 190 13.60 11.25 -32.49
CA PHE A 190 14.95 11.30 -31.97
C PHE A 190 15.68 9.95 -32.11
N ASP A 191 15.04 8.83 -31.78
CA ASP A 191 15.65 7.49 -31.90
C ASP A 191 15.98 7.16 -33.35
N LYS A 192 15.12 7.59 -34.28
CA LYS A 192 15.28 7.31 -35.70
C LYS A 192 16.34 8.19 -36.38
N TYR A 193 16.42 9.47 -36.00
CA TYR A 193 17.22 10.47 -36.71
C TYR A 193 18.36 11.07 -35.88
N GLY A 194 18.36 10.92 -34.56
CA GLY A 194 19.28 11.60 -33.65
C GLY A 194 19.27 13.12 -33.85
N TYR A 195 20.42 13.77 -33.66
CA TYR A 195 20.61 15.19 -33.95
C TYR A 195 20.77 15.51 -35.45
N ASP A 196 19.88 14.98 -36.28
CA ASP A 196 19.71 15.36 -37.69
C ASP A 196 19.05 16.76 -37.80
N PRO A 197 19.24 17.50 -38.91
CA PRO A 197 18.49 18.71 -39.22
C PRO A 197 17.01 18.72 -38.85
N MET A 198 16.29 17.59 -39.04
CA MET A 198 14.89 17.47 -38.65
C MET A 198 14.67 17.75 -37.15
N MET A 199 15.44 17.09 -36.28
CA MET A 199 15.35 17.29 -34.83
C MET A 199 15.81 18.70 -34.43
N LEU A 200 16.88 19.22 -35.05
CA LEU A 200 17.36 20.57 -34.78
C LEU A 200 16.33 21.64 -35.17
N ASP A 201 15.56 21.44 -36.24
CA ASP A 201 14.48 22.34 -36.66
C ASP A 201 13.31 22.34 -35.66
N ILE A 202 12.99 21.20 -35.06
CA ILE A 202 11.99 21.07 -33.98
C ILE A 202 12.45 21.86 -32.76
N LEU A 203 13.66 21.57 -32.26
CA LEU A 203 14.21 22.22 -31.07
C LEU A 203 14.42 23.73 -31.27
N ALA A 204 14.85 24.17 -32.45
CA ALA A 204 15.02 25.60 -32.72
C ALA A 204 13.69 26.36 -32.83
N SER A 205 12.59 25.65 -33.08
CA SER A 205 11.28 26.25 -33.30
C SER A 205 10.37 26.20 -32.08
N THR A 206 10.72 25.41 -31.05
CA THR A 206 10.01 25.41 -29.77
C THR A 206 10.18 26.73 -29.02
N ARG A 207 9.17 27.08 -28.23
CA ARG A 207 9.15 28.22 -27.30
C ARG A 207 8.79 27.80 -25.88
N CYS A 208 8.81 26.50 -25.65
CA CYS A 208 8.54 25.90 -24.36
C CYS A 208 9.87 25.40 -23.78
N PRO A 209 10.45 26.07 -22.77
CA PRO A 209 11.72 25.63 -22.16
C PRO A 209 11.59 24.23 -21.57
N ASN A 210 10.42 23.91 -21.00
CA ASN A 210 10.12 22.60 -20.41
C ASN A 210 10.19 21.43 -21.39
N LEU A 211 10.18 21.66 -22.72
CA LEU A 211 10.19 20.56 -23.68
C LEU A 211 11.48 19.74 -23.61
N MET A 212 12.62 20.41 -23.43
CA MET A 212 13.93 19.75 -23.38
C MET A 212 14.10 18.95 -22.09
N SER A 213 13.71 19.54 -20.96
CA SER A 213 13.74 18.86 -19.67
C SER A 213 12.75 17.68 -19.65
N ALA A 214 11.53 17.87 -20.19
CA ALA A 214 10.53 16.80 -20.32
C ALA A 214 11.01 15.66 -21.23
N MET A 215 11.72 15.98 -22.32
CA MET A 215 12.42 14.97 -23.11
C MET A 215 13.42 14.21 -22.23
N ALA A 216 14.34 14.91 -21.56
CA ALA A 216 15.39 14.27 -20.75
C ALA A 216 14.85 13.30 -19.69
N GLU A 217 13.76 13.64 -18.98
CA GLU A 217 13.11 12.74 -18.03
C GLU A 217 12.31 11.61 -18.71
N GLY A 218 11.57 11.91 -19.78
CA GLY A 218 10.82 10.90 -20.55
C GLY A 218 11.73 9.85 -21.20
N PHE A 219 13.01 10.17 -21.43
CA PHE A 219 14.05 9.25 -21.86
C PHE A 219 14.71 8.46 -20.70
N SER A 220 14.53 8.87 -19.43
CA SER A 220 15.19 8.23 -18.28
C SER A 220 14.64 6.85 -17.92
N ASP A 221 13.36 6.60 -18.23
CA ASP A 221 12.74 5.27 -18.16
C ASP A 221 13.31 4.30 -19.22
N TRP A 222 13.89 4.85 -20.30
CA TRP A 222 14.51 4.09 -21.38
C TRP A 222 16.02 4.03 -21.12
N SER A 223 16.44 2.96 -20.43
CA SER A 223 17.79 2.71 -19.87
C SER A 223 19.04 2.86 -20.79
N ARG A 224 18.94 3.44 -21.99
CA ARG A 224 20.04 3.49 -22.97
C ARG A 224 20.39 4.85 -23.58
N PHE A 225 19.63 5.93 -23.41
CA PHE A 225 20.03 7.22 -24.01
C PHE A 225 19.32 8.46 -23.44
N ARG A 226 20.08 9.46 -22.94
CA ARG A 226 19.58 10.81 -22.62
C ARG A 226 20.08 11.85 -23.64
N PRO A 227 19.20 12.63 -24.31
CA PRO A 227 19.63 13.68 -25.23
C PRO A 227 20.42 14.79 -24.52
N ASN A 228 21.69 14.96 -24.89
CA ASN A 228 22.51 16.11 -24.48
C ASN A 228 22.88 17.01 -25.66
N LEU A 229 22.20 18.15 -25.81
CA LEU A 229 22.36 19.08 -26.94
C LEU A 229 23.68 19.86 -26.85
N LEU A 230 24.14 20.18 -25.62
CA LEU A 230 25.43 20.82 -25.37
C LEU A 230 26.59 19.95 -25.91
N LYS A 231 26.61 18.66 -25.54
CA LYS A 231 27.59 17.67 -26.03
C LYS A 231 27.55 17.54 -27.56
N CYS A 232 26.36 17.63 -28.17
CA CYS A 232 26.21 17.63 -29.62
C CYS A 232 26.91 18.83 -30.27
N PHE A 233 26.68 20.02 -29.73
CA PHE A 233 27.24 21.26 -30.24
C PHE A 233 28.74 21.40 -29.99
N LEU A 234 29.25 20.93 -28.83
CA LEU A 234 30.68 20.85 -28.55
C LEU A 234 31.41 19.89 -29.50
N ALA A 235 30.78 18.78 -29.88
CA ALA A 235 31.37 17.81 -30.81
C ALA A 235 31.38 18.31 -32.26
N ASP A 236 30.42 19.15 -32.67
CA ASP A 236 30.27 19.61 -34.06
C ASP A 236 29.72 21.05 -34.15
N GLU A 237 30.61 22.00 -34.42
CA GLU A 237 30.26 23.43 -34.60
C GLU A 237 29.23 23.64 -35.74
N GLN A 238 29.22 22.78 -36.77
CA GLN A 238 28.30 22.95 -37.89
C GLN A 238 26.85 22.70 -37.48
N LYS A 239 26.61 21.82 -36.51
CA LYS A 239 25.27 21.58 -35.96
C LYS A 239 24.77 22.77 -35.16
N TYR A 240 25.64 23.39 -34.36
CA TYR A 240 25.32 24.64 -33.69
C TYR A 240 25.00 25.75 -34.70
N GLN A 241 25.82 25.91 -35.73
CA GLN A 241 25.55 26.91 -36.78
C GLN A 241 24.24 26.64 -37.51
N TYR A 242 23.91 25.37 -37.79
CA TYR A 242 22.61 24.99 -38.37
C TYR A 242 21.45 25.38 -37.43
N PHE A 243 21.52 24.98 -36.16
CA PHE A 243 20.52 25.30 -35.15
C PHE A 243 20.26 26.81 -35.05
N VAL A 244 21.32 27.63 -35.04
CA VAL A 244 21.21 29.10 -35.04
C VAL A 244 20.50 29.62 -36.29
N GLN A 245 20.72 29.03 -37.47
CA GLN A 245 19.99 29.41 -38.68
C GLN A 245 18.52 28.98 -38.65
N ALA A 246 18.23 27.78 -38.14
CA ALA A 246 16.88 27.28 -37.94
C ALA A 246 16.09 28.18 -36.98
N LEU A 247 16.73 28.62 -35.90
CA LEU A 247 16.16 29.54 -34.93
C LEU A 247 15.83 30.91 -35.54
N LYS A 248 16.76 31.49 -36.32
CA LYS A 248 16.50 32.73 -37.07
C LYS A 248 15.33 32.57 -38.03
N ALA A 249 15.26 31.44 -38.74
CA ALA A 249 14.16 31.16 -39.64
C ALA A 249 12.83 31.06 -38.88
N SER A 250 12.81 30.46 -37.69
CA SER A 250 11.65 30.39 -36.82
C SER A 250 11.18 31.78 -36.36
N LEU A 251 12.08 32.62 -35.83
CA LEU A 251 11.75 33.99 -35.42
C LEU A 251 11.34 34.90 -36.60
N THR A 252 11.83 34.62 -37.81
CA THR A 252 11.37 35.33 -39.01
C THR A 252 9.93 34.93 -39.38
N ARG A 253 9.55 33.66 -39.15
CA ARG A 253 8.17 33.19 -39.37
C ARG A 253 7.21 33.71 -38.30
N ARG A 254 7.64 33.68 -37.04
CA ARG A 254 6.85 34.09 -35.86
C ARG A 254 7.70 35.02 -34.98
N PRO A 255 7.71 36.32 -35.27
CA PRO A 255 8.53 37.27 -34.53
C PRO A 255 7.96 37.53 -33.13
N VAL A 256 8.84 37.60 -32.13
CA VAL A 256 8.53 37.80 -30.71
C VAL A 256 8.91 39.22 -30.27
N ASP A 257 8.36 39.70 -29.16
CA ASP A 257 8.81 40.97 -28.56
C ASP A 257 10.27 40.82 -28.10
N THR A 258 11.06 41.88 -28.27
CA THR A 258 12.39 42.02 -27.67
C THR A 258 12.43 41.78 -26.16
N GLN A 259 11.35 42.09 -25.43
CA GLN A 259 11.22 41.82 -23.99
C GLN A 259 10.92 40.35 -23.66
N SER A 260 10.66 39.54 -24.68
CA SER A 260 10.41 38.10 -24.57
C SER A 260 11.57 37.27 -25.15
N LEU A 261 12.69 37.91 -25.50
CA LEU A 261 13.93 37.24 -25.89
C LEU A 261 14.66 36.75 -24.65
N TRP A 262 14.18 35.66 -24.05
CA TRP A 262 14.84 34.96 -22.94
C TRP A 262 15.50 33.65 -23.41
N LEU A 263 15.62 33.45 -24.71
CA LEU A 263 15.98 32.15 -25.29
C LEU A 263 17.43 31.74 -25.01
N SER A 264 18.35 32.70 -24.82
CA SER A 264 19.71 32.40 -24.37
C SER A 264 19.75 31.96 -22.91
N GLU A 265 19.00 32.63 -22.04
CA GLU A 265 18.83 32.26 -20.62
C GLU A 265 18.17 30.89 -20.48
N GLU A 266 17.17 30.58 -21.31
CA GLU A 266 16.54 29.26 -21.37
C GLU A 266 17.54 28.18 -21.84
N LEU A 267 18.34 28.46 -22.89
CA LEU A 267 19.37 27.54 -23.36
C LEU A 267 20.50 27.35 -22.34
N GLU A 268 20.89 28.41 -21.62
CA GLU A 268 21.85 28.38 -20.52
C GLU A 268 21.33 27.50 -19.39
N SER A 269 20.11 27.74 -18.91
CA SER A 269 19.46 26.90 -17.88
C SER A 269 19.39 25.43 -18.29
N CYS A 270 18.98 25.13 -19.53
CA CYS A 270 18.94 23.76 -20.03
C CYS A 270 20.33 23.13 -20.17
N PHE A 271 21.36 23.90 -20.52
CA PHE A 271 22.71 23.39 -20.65
C PHE A 271 23.36 23.17 -19.29
N ASP A 272 23.13 24.05 -18.32
CA ASP A 272 23.56 23.90 -16.93
C ASP A 272 22.97 22.64 -16.29
N GLU A 273 21.65 22.43 -16.42
CA GLU A 273 20.99 21.20 -15.95
C GLU A 273 21.63 19.93 -16.57
N MET A 274 21.98 19.97 -17.86
CA MET A 274 22.63 18.86 -18.55
C MET A 274 24.08 18.60 -18.11
N MET A 275 24.79 19.61 -17.59
CA MET A 275 26.12 19.45 -17.02
C MET A 275 26.04 18.83 -15.61
N ASP A 276 25.13 19.33 -14.78
CA ASP A 276 24.89 18.80 -13.42
C ASP A 276 24.48 17.33 -13.46
N ASP A 277 23.60 16.96 -14.40
CA ASP A 277 23.19 15.57 -14.63
C ASP A 277 24.36 14.66 -15.07
N ALA A 278 25.27 15.17 -15.91
CA ALA A 278 26.43 14.40 -16.39
C ALA A 278 27.47 14.17 -15.28
N ALA A 279 27.69 15.17 -14.42
CA ALA A 279 28.57 15.09 -13.25
C ALA A 279 28.07 14.05 -12.23
N ASN A 280 26.78 14.05 -11.95
CA ASN A 280 26.14 13.08 -11.05
C ASN A 280 26.24 11.61 -11.51
N GLN A 281 26.52 11.36 -12.80
CA GLN A 281 26.56 10.02 -13.40
C GLN A 281 27.97 9.44 -13.60
N ASN A 282 29.02 10.05 -13.05
CA ASN A 282 30.43 9.65 -13.27
C ASN A 282 30.84 9.60 -14.77
N GLU A 283 30.14 10.30 -15.69
CA GLU A 283 30.77 10.64 -16.97
C GLU A 283 31.95 11.59 -16.66
N GLU A 284 33.09 11.47 -17.35
CA GLU A 284 34.32 12.24 -17.10
C GLU A 284 34.11 13.76 -17.31
N TRP A 285 33.40 14.41 -16.38
CA TRP A 285 33.29 15.84 -16.18
C TRP A 285 33.93 16.08 -14.82
N ASP A 286 35.21 16.44 -14.82
CA ASP A 286 35.89 16.83 -13.59
C ASP A 286 35.16 18.08 -13.04
N GLU A 287 34.41 17.92 -11.94
CA GLU A 287 33.70 18.99 -11.21
C GLU A 287 34.64 20.13 -10.72
N ASP A 288 35.95 19.97 -10.87
CA ASP A 288 36.93 20.94 -10.42
C ASP A 288 37.12 22.08 -11.47
N ASP A 289 36.40 23.18 -11.25
CA ASP A 289 36.81 24.58 -11.53
C ASP A 289 36.43 25.31 -12.85
N GLN A 290 35.41 24.92 -13.64
CA GLN A 290 34.92 25.79 -14.74
C GLN A 290 33.48 26.27 -14.53
N GLU A 291 33.30 27.59 -14.31
CA GLU A 291 31.99 28.25 -14.45
C GLU A 291 31.48 28.06 -15.89
N PHE A 292 30.18 27.77 -16.09
CA PHE A 292 29.58 27.51 -17.41
C PHE A 292 29.97 28.55 -18.47
N GLY A 293 29.98 29.83 -18.10
CA GLY A 293 30.37 30.93 -18.98
C GLY A 293 31.82 30.87 -19.50
N GLU A 294 32.71 30.13 -18.84
CA GLU A 294 34.11 29.91 -19.21
C GLU A 294 34.36 28.63 -20.03
N LEU A 295 33.33 27.81 -20.25
CA LEU A 295 33.42 26.58 -21.04
C LEU A 295 33.92 26.87 -22.47
N ASP A 296 34.95 26.15 -22.92
CA ASP A 296 35.52 26.34 -24.26
C ASP A 296 34.62 25.74 -25.36
N PHE A 297 33.96 26.63 -26.09
CA PHE A 297 33.11 26.30 -27.23
C PHE A 297 33.82 26.64 -28.54
N HIS A 298 34.55 25.66 -29.08
CA HIS A 298 35.32 25.77 -30.34
C HIS A 298 36.34 26.93 -30.35
N GLY A 299 37.01 27.18 -29.23
CA GLY A 299 38.04 28.21 -29.07
C GLY A 299 37.51 29.57 -28.57
N ARG A 300 36.28 29.61 -28.04
CA ARG A 300 35.64 30.80 -27.45
C ARG A 300 34.91 30.43 -26.15
N PRO A 301 34.88 31.30 -25.13
CA PRO A 301 34.05 31.08 -23.94
C PRO A 301 32.55 31.02 -24.30
N MET A 302 31.79 30.15 -23.64
CA MET A 302 30.35 30.02 -23.84
C MET A 302 29.59 31.34 -23.63
N SER A 303 30.01 32.15 -22.65
CA SER A 303 29.44 33.49 -22.41
C SER A 303 29.51 34.40 -23.65
N GLU A 304 30.64 34.42 -24.37
CA GLU A 304 30.77 35.18 -25.62
C GLU A 304 29.90 34.61 -26.75
N VAL A 305 29.66 33.30 -26.75
CA VAL A 305 28.82 32.62 -27.75
C VAL A 305 27.34 32.95 -27.55
N LEU A 306 26.87 32.94 -26.30
CA LEU A 306 25.50 33.31 -25.94
C LEU A 306 25.24 34.81 -26.14
N GLU A 307 26.17 35.69 -25.75
CA GLU A 307 26.06 37.15 -25.99
C GLU A 307 25.94 37.45 -27.50
N ALA A 308 26.76 36.80 -28.33
CA ALA A 308 26.69 36.95 -29.78
C ALA A 308 25.38 36.40 -30.39
N LEU A 309 24.81 35.35 -29.79
CA LEU A 309 23.51 34.83 -30.17
C LEU A 309 22.42 35.87 -29.84
N ASP A 310 22.40 36.41 -28.63
CA ASP A 310 21.42 37.42 -28.21
C ASP A 310 21.43 38.68 -29.06
N GLU A 311 22.61 39.24 -29.32
CA GLU A 311 22.74 40.39 -30.23
C GLU A 311 22.14 40.06 -31.60
N THR A 312 22.41 38.84 -32.09
CA THR A 312 21.92 38.39 -33.38
C THR A 312 20.39 38.23 -33.40
N LEU A 313 19.79 37.67 -32.35
CA LEU A 313 18.32 37.49 -32.25
C LEU A 313 17.62 38.84 -32.03
N PHE A 314 18.19 39.71 -31.19
CA PHE A 314 17.70 41.07 -30.98
C PHE A 314 17.65 41.87 -32.28
N GLU A 315 18.75 41.88 -33.04
CA GLU A 315 18.82 42.58 -34.33
C GLU A 315 17.80 42.05 -35.34
N LEU A 316 17.38 40.79 -35.24
CA LEU A 316 16.39 40.18 -36.12
C LEU A 316 14.97 40.70 -35.86
N VAL A 317 14.59 40.93 -34.60
CA VAL A 317 13.19 41.23 -34.22
C VAL A 317 12.96 42.67 -33.74
N LYS A 318 14.00 43.44 -33.41
CA LYS A 318 13.88 44.81 -32.86
C LYS A 318 13.05 45.80 -33.69
N ASP A 319 13.01 45.60 -35.01
CA ASP A 319 12.32 46.49 -35.96
C ASP A 319 10.95 45.93 -36.38
N VAL A 320 10.53 44.78 -35.84
CA VAL A 320 9.22 44.18 -36.14
C VAL A 320 8.12 44.99 -35.44
N PRO A 321 7.11 45.51 -36.16
CA PRO A 321 6.00 46.22 -35.54
C PRO A 321 5.24 45.33 -34.55
N LEU A 322 4.78 45.91 -33.42
CA LEU A 322 3.99 45.18 -32.41
C LEU A 322 2.81 44.40 -33.02
N ALA A 323 2.12 44.98 -34.01
CA ALA A 323 0.98 44.34 -34.70
C ALA A 323 1.35 43.16 -35.61
N GLU A 324 2.63 43.01 -35.97
CA GLU A 324 3.17 41.90 -36.76
C GLU A 324 3.78 40.81 -35.87
N LEU A 325 3.92 41.07 -34.56
CA LEU A 325 4.25 40.04 -33.59
C LEU A 325 3.14 39.00 -33.56
N TYR A 326 3.54 37.74 -33.44
CA TYR A 326 2.62 36.62 -33.59
C TYR A 326 1.43 36.65 -32.61
N TYR A 327 1.62 37.22 -31.41
CA TYR A 327 0.56 37.40 -30.40
C TYR A 327 -0.45 38.52 -30.70
N TYR A 328 -0.12 39.51 -31.53
CA TYR A 328 -0.96 40.72 -31.74
C TYR A 328 -1.69 40.76 -33.09
N SER A 329 -1.42 39.80 -33.97
CA SER A 329 -1.99 39.73 -35.32
C SER A 329 -3.41 39.09 -35.37
N GLU A 330 -4.11 39.00 -34.24
CA GLU A 330 -5.33 38.19 -34.08
C GLU A 330 -6.51 38.60 -35.00
N PRO A 331 -7.14 37.65 -35.71
CA PRO A 331 -8.41 37.91 -36.39
C PRO A 331 -9.58 37.95 -35.39
N VAL A 332 -10.36 39.04 -35.42
CA VAL A 332 -11.60 39.20 -34.66
C VAL A 332 -12.72 38.36 -35.29
N TYR A 333 -13.27 37.41 -34.55
CA TYR A 333 -14.46 36.65 -34.96
C TYR A 333 -15.62 36.93 -33.99
N GLU A 334 -16.70 37.51 -34.51
CA GLU A 334 -17.99 37.71 -33.81
C GLU A 334 -17.95 38.47 -32.46
N GLY A 335 -16.89 39.21 -32.16
CA GLY A 335 -16.87 40.21 -31.08
C GLY A 335 -16.38 39.72 -29.72
N VAL A 336 -15.87 38.50 -29.62
CA VAL A 336 -14.99 38.05 -28.53
C VAL A 336 -13.58 37.91 -29.12
N THR A 337 -12.59 38.52 -28.49
CA THR A 337 -11.19 38.41 -28.90
C THR A 337 -10.58 37.18 -28.25
N LEU A 338 -9.61 36.52 -28.89
CA LEU A 338 -8.96 35.34 -28.29
C LEU A 338 -8.09 35.74 -27.08
N GLY A 339 -7.63 36.99 -27.03
CA GLY A 339 -7.11 37.61 -25.81
C GLY A 339 -8.06 37.55 -24.60
N ASP A 340 -9.39 37.60 -24.80
CA ASP A 340 -10.36 37.44 -23.71
C ASP A 340 -10.33 36.01 -23.10
N THR A 341 -9.92 35.00 -23.87
CA THR A 341 -9.78 33.60 -23.41
C THR A 341 -8.41 33.36 -22.75
N ARG A 342 -7.34 33.98 -23.27
CA ARG A 342 -5.98 33.86 -22.70
C ARG A 342 -5.84 34.54 -21.33
N ASP A 343 -6.53 35.66 -21.17
CA ASP A 343 -6.52 36.44 -19.92
C ASP A 343 -7.56 35.93 -18.89
N ASP A 344 -8.39 34.95 -19.24
CA ASP A 344 -9.36 34.32 -18.33
C ASP A 344 -8.62 33.23 -17.50
N PRO A 345 -8.50 33.41 -16.16
CA PRO A 345 -7.79 32.48 -15.29
C PRO A 345 -8.28 31.04 -15.41
N PHE A 346 -9.54 30.83 -15.77
CA PHE A 346 -10.11 29.50 -15.93
C PHE A 346 -9.40 28.67 -17.03
N TYR A 347 -8.77 29.30 -18.02
CA TYR A 347 -8.06 28.63 -19.12
C TYR A 347 -6.54 28.67 -18.97
N GLN A 348 -6.01 29.18 -17.85
CA GLN A 348 -4.58 29.17 -17.57
C GLN A 348 -4.14 27.82 -17.00
N GLU A 349 -2.85 27.50 -17.15
CA GLU A 349 -2.26 26.34 -16.50
C GLU A 349 -2.36 26.45 -14.98
N TYR A 350 -2.46 25.30 -14.33
CA TYR A 350 -2.49 25.23 -12.88
C TYR A 350 -1.13 25.63 -12.30
N ASN A 351 -1.14 26.49 -11.28
CA ASN A 351 0.05 27.01 -10.63
C ASN A 351 -0.02 26.73 -9.12
N GLU A 352 0.83 25.81 -8.68
CA GLU A 352 0.95 25.39 -7.28
C GLU A 352 1.34 26.54 -6.33
N ASP A 353 2.05 27.56 -6.82
CA ASP A 353 2.49 28.71 -6.01
C ASP A 353 1.32 29.64 -5.62
N SER A 354 0.12 29.38 -6.14
CA SER A 354 -1.06 30.21 -5.94
C SER A 354 -2.13 29.57 -5.04
N GLU A 355 -1.82 28.49 -4.33
CA GLU A 355 -2.81 27.74 -3.54
C GLU A 355 -3.61 28.58 -2.55
N TYR A 356 -2.97 29.53 -1.86
CA TYR A 356 -3.69 30.40 -0.92
C TYR A 356 -4.79 31.23 -1.59
N GLU A 357 -4.45 31.94 -2.68
CA GLU A 357 -5.42 32.78 -3.39
C GLU A 357 -6.45 31.92 -4.12
N THR A 358 -6.08 30.74 -4.60
CA THR A 358 -6.99 29.77 -5.20
C THR A 358 -8.05 29.28 -4.20
N ASN A 359 -7.61 28.86 -3.01
CA ASN A 359 -8.50 28.40 -1.94
C ASN A 359 -9.42 29.52 -1.44
N LYS A 360 -8.87 30.73 -1.29
CA LYS A 360 -9.61 31.92 -0.87
C LYS A 360 -10.65 32.35 -1.89
N ALA A 361 -10.30 32.40 -3.17
CA ALA A 361 -11.23 32.70 -4.26
C ALA A 361 -12.36 31.66 -4.32
N PHE A 362 -12.03 30.38 -4.12
CA PHE A 362 -13.05 29.33 -4.06
C PHE A 362 -14.09 29.59 -2.97
N PHE A 363 -13.68 29.96 -1.75
CA PHE A 363 -14.65 30.27 -0.70
C PHE A 363 -15.44 31.55 -0.98
N LEU A 364 -14.78 32.64 -1.40
CA LEU A 364 -15.42 33.94 -1.64
C LEU A 364 -16.38 33.94 -2.82
N GLU A 365 -16.01 33.30 -3.92
CA GLU A 365 -16.76 33.33 -5.18
C GLU A 365 -17.67 32.11 -5.33
N GLY A 366 -17.29 30.99 -4.72
CA GLY A 366 -18.05 29.74 -4.71
C GLY A 366 -19.33 29.82 -3.88
N PHE A 367 -19.36 30.59 -2.78
CA PHE A 367 -20.45 30.57 -1.80
C PHE A 367 -20.96 31.96 -1.43
N ASP A 368 -22.28 32.10 -1.31
CA ASP A 368 -22.92 33.38 -0.92
C ASP A 368 -22.51 33.85 0.49
N ASN A 369 -22.14 32.92 1.37
CA ASN A 369 -21.62 33.16 2.72
C ASN A 369 -20.08 33.03 2.81
N GLY A 370 -19.37 33.13 1.68
CA GLY A 370 -17.92 32.95 1.58
C GLY A 370 -17.09 33.78 2.56
N GLU A 371 -17.45 35.05 2.77
CA GLU A 371 -16.76 35.92 3.75
C GLU A 371 -16.85 35.38 5.19
N LYS A 372 -18.00 34.80 5.57
CA LYS A 372 -18.17 34.19 6.89
C LYS A 372 -17.37 32.88 7.01
N ILE A 373 -17.32 32.08 5.94
CA ILE A 373 -16.55 30.83 5.90
C ILE A 373 -15.07 31.14 6.11
N LEU A 374 -14.52 32.13 5.39
CA LEU A 374 -13.13 32.52 5.57
C LEU A 374 -12.86 33.15 6.94
N ALA A 375 -13.77 33.97 7.47
CA ALA A 375 -13.62 34.51 8.82
C ALA A 375 -13.59 33.41 9.89
N TYR A 376 -14.30 32.31 9.67
CA TYR A 376 -14.22 31.11 10.51
C TYR A 376 -12.86 30.42 10.37
N ILE A 377 -12.40 30.16 9.14
CA ILE A 377 -11.12 29.49 8.89
C ILE A 377 -9.94 30.29 9.46
N GLU A 378 -9.84 31.57 9.10
CA GLU A 378 -8.69 32.42 9.43
C GLU A 378 -8.66 32.86 10.89
N HIS A 379 -9.83 33.09 11.50
CA HIS A 379 -9.93 33.80 12.78
C HIS A 379 -10.88 33.17 13.79
N SER A 380 -11.47 32.00 13.50
CA SER A 380 -12.48 31.34 14.36
C SER A 380 -13.70 32.24 14.65
N GLN A 381 -14.02 33.14 13.72
CA GLN A 381 -15.17 34.04 13.82
C GLN A 381 -16.39 33.41 13.12
N CYS A 382 -17.60 33.74 13.58
CA CYS A 382 -18.85 33.24 13.00
C CYS A 382 -18.96 31.69 12.93
N PRO A 383 -18.67 30.92 13.99
CA PRO A 383 -18.73 29.45 13.97
C PRO A 383 -20.10 28.88 13.56
N GLU A 384 -21.18 29.65 13.73
CA GLU A 384 -22.52 29.32 13.25
C GLU A 384 -22.62 29.14 11.73
N VAL A 385 -21.64 29.62 10.95
CA VAL A 385 -21.60 29.43 9.49
C VAL A 385 -21.55 27.96 9.12
N LEU A 386 -20.96 27.11 9.97
CA LEU A 386 -20.90 25.66 9.76
C LEU A 386 -22.28 25.01 9.71
N ASP A 387 -23.25 25.56 10.43
CA ASP A 387 -24.64 25.07 10.43
C ASP A 387 -25.43 25.55 9.20
N GLU A 388 -24.89 26.54 8.48
CA GLU A 388 -25.46 27.09 7.23
C GLU A 388 -24.93 26.35 5.98
N LEU A 389 -23.89 25.51 6.10
CA LEU A 389 -23.28 24.77 4.99
C LEU A 389 -24.17 23.61 4.54
N VAL A 390 -24.39 23.52 3.23
CA VAL A 390 -25.15 22.44 2.59
C VAL A 390 -24.20 21.58 1.77
N PRO A 391 -24.33 20.23 1.82
CA PRO A 391 -23.56 19.36 0.96
C PRO A 391 -23.67 19.79 -0.50
N THR A 392 -22.53 19.97 -1.15
CA THR A 392 -22.40 20.56 -2.48
C THR A 392 -21.39 19.75 -3.28
N ASN A 393 -21.69 19.47 -4.54
CA ASN A 393 -20.70 18.93 -5.45
C ASN A 393 -19.68 20.04 -5.77
N ILE A 394 -18.54 20.03 -5.06
CA ILE A 394 -17.51 21.08 -5.09
C ILE A 394 -16.93 21.21 -6.50
N ARG A 395 -16.70 20.07 -7.17
CA ARG A 395 -16.15 20.05 -8.52
C ARG A 395 -17.07 20.74 -9.54
N LYS A 396 -18.36 20.40 -9.50
CA LYS A 396 -19.38 20.98 -10.36
C LYS A 396 -19.57 22.46 -10.09
N LEU A 397 -19.57 22.86 -8.82
CA LEU A 397 -19.61 24.26 -8.42
C LEU A 397 -18.44 25.04 -9.05
N ALA A 398 -17.22 24.51 -8.95
CA ALA A 398 -16.04 25.14 -9.51
C ALA A 398 -16.14 25.32 -11.04
N ARG A 399 -16.62 24.33 -11.78
CA ARG A 399 -16.84 24.47 -13.22
C ARG A 399 -17.95 25.46 -13.56
N ASP A 400 -19.12 25.33 -12.94
CA ASP A 400 -20.31 26.12 -13.27
C ASP A 400 -20.07 27.62 -13.01
N LYS A 401 -19.27 27.93 -11.99
CA LYS A 401 -18.85 29.30 -11.64
C LYS A 401 -17.53 29.73 -12.30
N LYS A 402 -16.89 28.86 -13.09
CA LYS A 402 -15.58 29.09 -13.72
C LYS A 402 -14.48 29.49 -12.72
N LEU A 403 -14.41 28.80 -11.58
CA LEU A 403 -13.39 29.03 -10.56
C LEU A 403 -12.09 28.32 -10.94
N TYR A 404 -10.95 28.99 -10.75
CA TYR A 404 -9.62 28.47 -11.08
C TYR A 404 -9.30 27.12 -10.41
N ILE A 405 -9.80 26.91 -9.19
CA ILE A 405 -9.66 25.65 -8.43
C ILE A 405 -10.17 24.41 -9.19
N PHE A 406 -11.02 24.59 -10.22
CA PHE A 406 -11.44 23.50 -11.09
C PHE A 406 -10.24 22.83 -11.78
N LYS A 407 -9.22 23.60 -12.19
CA LYS A 407 -8.00 23.08 -12.82
C LYS A 407 -7.20 22.19 -11.88
N ARG A 408 -7.14 22.54 -10.60
CA ARG A 408 -6.54 21.68 -9.56
C ARG A 408 -7.25 20.33 -9.47
N PHE A 409 -8.57 20.31 -9.55
CA PHE A 409 -9.33 19.05 -9.53
C PHE A 409 -9.16 18.23 -10.81
N GLU A 410 -8.92 18.88 -11.95
CA GLU A 410 -8.53 18.18 -13.19
C GLU A 410 -7.12 17.58 -13.09
N TYR A 411 -6.23 18.18 -12.28
CA TYR A 411 -4.86 17.74 -12.10
C TYR A 411 -4.69 16.65 -11.01
N PHE A 412 -5.34 16.78 -9.84
CA PHE A 412 -5.12 15.92 -8.66
C PHE A 412 -6.31 15.02 -8.23
N GLY A 413 -7.49 15.10 -8.87
CA GLY A 413 -8.69 14.38 -8.38
C GLY A 413 -8.68 12.85 -8.57
N SER A 414 -9.32 12.12 -7.64
CA SER A 414 -9.48 10.63 -7.49
C SER A 414 -9.88 9.79 -8.71
N GLY A 415 -10.13 10.36 -9.87
CA GLY A 415 -10.48 9.59 -11.08
C GLY A 415 -9.44 9.69 -12.20
N GLY A 416 -8.28 10.29 -11.93
CA GLY A 416 -7.29 10.59 -12.96
C GLY A 416 -7.83 11.54 -14.05
N PHE A 417 -7.01 11.78 -15.07
CA PHE A 417 -7.30 12.73 -16.15
C PHE A 417 -8.52 12.37 -17.04
N GLU A 418 -9.18 11.21 -16.84
CA GLU A 418 -10.41 10.78 -17.55
C GLU A 418 -11.68 11.54 -17.10
N LEU A 419 -11.55 12.38 -16.09
CA LEU A 419 -12.67 12.86 -15.31
C LEU A 419 -13.48 14.02 -15.94
N SER A 420 -13.11 14.57 -17.12
CA SER A 420 -13.94 15.62 -17.75
C SER A 420 -15.36 15.16 -18.09
N GLU A 421 -15.58 13.84 -18.15
CA GLU A 421 -16.86 13.20 -18.49
C GLU A 421 -17.81 12.93 -17.31
N GLN A 422 -17.30 12.87 -16.07
CA GLN A 422 -18.10 12.53 -14.86
C GLN A 422 -18.22 13.70 -13.88
N ILE A 423 -18.66 14.86 -14.34
CA ILE A 423 -18.81 16.04 -13.47
C ILE A 423 -19.75 15.86 -12.28
N ASP A 424 -20.65 14.89 -12.35
CA ASP A 424 -21.56 14.57 -11.25
C ASP A 424 -20.89 13.71 -10.16
N HIS A 425 -19.68 13.19 -10.39
CA HIS A 425 -18.79 12.61 -9.38
C HIS A 425 -17.96 13.74 -8.75
N ASP A 426 -18.06 13.88 -7.42
CA ASP A 426 -17.33 14.92 -6.68
C ASP A 426 -15.93 14.43 -6.27
N VAL A 427 -15.11 15.35 -5.77
CA VAL A 427 -13.76 15.04 -5.25
C VAL A 427 -13.82 14.20 -3.96
N GLU A 428 -12.82 13.35 -3.74
CA GLU A 428 -12.62 12.73 -2.44
C GLU A 428 -11.85 13.66 -1.52
N LEU A 429 -11.96 13.43 -0.21
CA LEU A 429 -11.35 14.33 0.77
C LEU A 429 -9.83 14.20 0.73
N SER A 430 -9.30 12.97 0.72
CA SER A 430 -7.87 12.66 0.61
C SER A 430 -7.20 13.38 -0.57
N ASP A 431 -7.88 13.51 -1.71
CA ASP A 431 -7.29 14.14 -2.91
C ASP A 431 -7.07 15.65 -2.76
N ILE A 432 -7.80 16.29 -1.85
CA ILE A 432 -7.83 17.75 -1.73
C ILE A 432 -7.21 18.25 -0.42
N LEU A 433 -7.00 17.38 0.58
CA LEU A 433 -6.53 17.76 1.92
C LEU A 433 -5.21 18.52 1.87
N GLU A 434 -4.19 17.93 1.25
CA GLU A 434 -2.85 18.50 1.18
C GLU A 434 -2.87 19.92 0.62
N ARG A 435 -3.54 20.14 -0.51
CA ARG A 435 -3.54 21.43 -1.23
C ARG A 435 -4.36 22.51 -0.51
N PHE A 436 -5.35 22.12 0.29
CA PHE A 436 -6.04 23.06 1.19
C PHE A 436 -5.21 23.40 2.44
N PHE A 437 -4.24 22.57 2.83
CA PHE A 437 -3.43 22.76 4.04
C PHE A 437 -2.07 23.40 3.75
N VAL A 438 -1.45 23.09 2.62
CA VAL A 438 -0.06 23.47 2.29
C VAL A 438 0.19 24.97 2.42
N ALA A 439 -0.80 25.79 2.06
CA ALA A 439 -0.74 27.24 2.20
C ALA A 439 -0.56 27.69 3.66
N TYR A 440 -1.28 27.06 4.59
CA TYR A 440 -1.20 27.36 6.02
C TYR A 440 0.01 26.73 6.69
N LEU A 441 0.43 25.54 6.25
CA LEU A 441 1.62 24.86 6.76
C LEU A 441 2.93 25.53 6.30
N ASN A 442 2.91 26.26 5.17
CA ASN A 442 4.08 26.95 4.62
C ASN A 442 3.82 28.44 4.39
N PRO A 443 3.51 29.22 5.44
CA PRO A 443 2.99 30.57 5.29
C PRO A 443 3.92 31.54 4.54
N GLU A 444 5.24 31.35 4.66
CA GLU A 444 6.25 32.19 4.00
C GLU A 444 6.23 32.04 2.48
N LEU A 445 6.05 30.81 1.96
CA LEU A 445 6.03 30.53 0.52
C LEU A 445 4.85 31.22 -0.18
N PHE A 446 3.73 31.34 0.52
CA PHE A 446 2.49 31.91 -0.02
C PHE A 446 2.24 33.36 0.40
N GLY A 447 3.21 34.00 1.06
CA GLY A 447 3.12 35.41 1.46
C GLY A 447 2.02 35.70 2.49
N ILE A 448 1.63 34.71 3.30
CA ILE A 448 0.65 34.89 4.38
C ILE A 448 1.34 35.12 5.73
N VAL A 449 0.60 35.68 6.70
CA VAL A 449 1.15 35.96 8.04
C VAL A 449 1.35 34.65 8.79
N ASP A 450 2.58 34.43 9.26
CA ASP A 450 2.89 33.34 10.17
C ASP A 450 2.45 33.69 11.61
N ASP A 451 1.33 33.12 12.03
CA ASP A 451 0.78 33.24 13.39
C ASP A 451 1.34 32.19 14.36
N GLY A 452 2.28 31.35 13.90
CA GLY A 452 2.88 30.23 14.61
C GLY A 452 2.16 28.90 14.36
N GLU A 453 2.92 27.81 14.41
CA GLU A 453 2.54 26.42 14.15
C GLU A 453 1.16 26.06 14.73
N ALA A 454 0.97 26.25 16.04
CA ALA A 454 -0.27 25.89 16.72
C ALA A 454 -1.52 26.61 16.18
N GLU A 455 -1.41 27.84 15.66
CA GLU A 455 -2.56 28.53 15.05
C GLU A 455 -2.76 28.12 13.58
N GLN A 456 -1.68 27.84 12.85
CA GLN A 456 -1.77 27.29 11.48
C GLN A 456 -2.45 25.92 11.49
N ASP A 457 -2.09 25.04 12.44
CA ASP A 457 -2.76 23.74 12.62
C ASP A 457 -4.25 23.92 12.87
N GLN A 458 -4.64 24.95 13.63
CA GLN A 458 -6.05 25.25 13.84
C GLN A 458 -6.73 25.80 12.59
N LYS A 459 -6.04 26.56 11.72
CA LYS A 459 -6.57 26.96 10.42
C LYS A 459 -6.82 25.73 9.54
N CYS A 460 -5.86 24.79 9.46
CA CYS A 460 -6.03 23.52 8.76
C CYS A 460 -7.24 22.72 9.29
N LEU A 461 -7.37 22.58 10.61
CA LEU A 461 -8.51 21.88 11.22
C LEU A 461 -9.86 22.59 10.98
N ARG A 462 -9.89 23.92 10.91
CA ARG A 462 -11.11 24.69 10.57
C ARG A 462 -11.45 24.60 9.09
N THR A 463 -10.45 24.54 8.22
CA THR A 463 -10.64 24.22 6.78
C THR A 463 -11.22 22.83 6.61
N LEU A 464 -10.67 21.84 7.33
CA LEU A 464 -11.19 20.46 7.34
C LEU A 464 -12.66 20.40 7.79
N ASP A 465 -13.02 21.16 8.83
CA ASP A 465 -14.41 21.27 9.27
C ASP A 465 -15.34 21.73 8.15
N VAL A 466 -14.93 22.73 7.36
CA VAL A 466 -15.70 23.24 6.22
C VAL A 466 -15.80 22.18 5.11
N LEU A 467 -14.68 21.55 4.72
CA LEU A 467 -14.64 20.56 3.65
C LEU A 467 -15.50 19.32 3.95
N VAL A 468 -15.43 18.79 5.18
CA VAL A 468 -16.26 17.66 5.62
C VAL A 468 -17.76 17.94 5.46
N ARG A 469 -18.19 19.17 5.77
CA ARG A 469 -19.60 19.59 5.67
C ARG A 469 -20.03 19.82 4.23
N LEU A 470 -19.15 20.40 3.41
CA LEU A 470 -19.40 20.58 1.98
C LEU A 470 -19.49 19.24 1.24
N LEU A 471 -18.66 18.25 1.58
CA LEU A 471 -18.73 16.89 1.03
C LEU A 471 -19.88 16.06 1.62
N GLY A 472 -20.62 16.59 2.60
CA GLY A 472 -21.69 15.87 3.29
C GLY A 472 -21.19 14.66 4.11
N LYS A 473 -19.89 14.62 4.44
CA LYS A 473 -19.32 13.57 5.28
C LYS A 473 -19.79 13.75 6.72
N LYS A 474 -20.31 12.66 7.29
CA LYS A 474 -20.70 12.59 8.70
C LYS A 474 -19.52 12.17 9.58
N GLU A 475 -18.62 11.36 9.03
CA GLU A 475 -17.40 10.90 9.69
C GLU A 475 -16.24 10.83 8.71
N LEU A 476 -15.03 10.87 9.25
CA LEU A 476 -13.80 10.56 8.51
C LEU A 476 -13.53 9.06 8.57
N SER A 477 -13.01 8.51 7.48
CA SER A 477 -12.54 7.13 7.39
C SER A 477 -11.28 6.92 8.24
N GLY A 478 -10.89 5.66 8.46
CA GLY A 478 -9.65 5.34 9.17
C GLY A 478 -8.40 5.86 8.46
N SER A 479 -8.38 5.84 7.12
CA SER A 479 -7.27 6.40 6.34
C SER A 479 -7.23 7.92 6.43
N GLU A 480 -8.37 8.60 6.34
CA GLU A 480 -8.44 10.07 6.47
C GLU A 480 -8.04 10.55 7.87
N LEU A 481 -8.43 9.82 8.91
CA LEU A 481 -7.98 10.11 10.28
C LEU A 481 -6.48 9.91 10.43
N LYS A 482 -5.93 8.88 9.79
CA LYS A 482 -4.48 8.63 9.79
C LYS A 482 -3.75 9.78 9.11
N GLU A 483 -4.22 10.24 7.96
CA GLU A 483 -3.66 11.38 7.22
C GLU A 483 -3.60 12.64 8.11
N VAL A 484 -4.70 12.96 8.80
CA VAL A 484 -4.80 14.13 9.69
C VAL A 484 -3.89 14.04 10.93
N VAL A 485 -3.66 12.83 11.46
CA VAL A 485 -2.99 12.62 12.76
C VAL A 485 -1.52 12.25 12.60
N GLU A 486 -1.19 11.43 11.61
CA GLU A 486 0.15 10.87 11.41
C GLU A 486 0.90 11.55 10.27
N GLU A 487 0.23 11.99 9.20
CA GLU A 487 0.91 12.60 8.05
C GLU A 487 1.03 14.12 8.21
N PHE A 488 -0.07 14.79 8.58
CA PHE A 488 -0.07 16.24 8.83
C PHE A 488 0.16 16.61 10.31
N GLU A 489 0.14 15.64 11.22
CA GLU A 489 0.35 15.83 12.67
C GLU A 489 -0.53 16.93 13.33
N LEU A 490 -1.69 17.28 12.75
CA LEU A 490 -2.48 18.46 13.13
C LEU A 490 -3.08 18.39 14.54
N CYS A 491 -3.35 17.19 15.03
CA CYS A 491 -3.89 16.96 16.37
C CYS A 491 -3.67 15.52 16.85
N SER A 492 -3.90 15.29 18.14
CA SER A 492 -3.84 13.93 18.68
C SER A 492 -4.95 13.04 18.08
N LYS A 493 -4.69 11.74 17.93
CA LYS A 493 -5.69 10.72 17.53
C LYS A 493 -7.00 10.85 18.30
N LYS A 494 -6.90 11.09 19.60
CA LYS A 494 -8.06 11.30 20.49
C LYS A 494 -8.86 12.54 20.13
N ASP A 495 -8.19 13.65 19.82
CA ASP A 495 -8.87 14.89 19.43
C ASP A 495 -9.50 14.77 18.03
N ALA A 496 -8.83 14.09 17.09
CA ALA A 496 -9.35 13.81 15.76
C ALA A 496 -10.63 12.95 15.81
N VAL A 497 -10.59 11.81 16.52
CA VAL A 497 -11.76 10.94 16.75
C VAL A 497 -12.89 11.74 17.41
N LYS A 498 -12.59 12.46 18.49
CA LYS A 498 -13.59 13.29 19.17
C LYS A 498 -14.20 14.37 18.27
N ARG A 499 -13.43 14.93 17.34
CA ARG A 499 -13.87 16.00 16.44
C ARG A 499 -14.69 15.46 15.27
N TYR A 500 -14.28 14.33 14.70
CA TYR A 500 -14.75 13.89 13.39
C TYR A 500 -15.51 12.56 13.33
N THR A 501 -15.55 11.73 14.39
CA THR A 501 -16.38 10.50 14.39
C THR A 501 -17.60 10.58 15.32
N LEU A 502 -17.56 11.42 16.36
CA LEU A 502 -18.57 11.38 17.42
C LEU A 502 -19.63 12.49 17.36
N LYS A 503 -19.40 13.61 16.66
CA LYS A 503 -20.28 14.79 16.77
C LYS A 503 -21.52 14.73 15.88
N ALA A 504 -21.48 14.01 14.77
CA ALA A 504 -22.54 14.01 13.76
C ALA A 504 -23.59 12.89 13.91
N LEU A 505 -23.27 11.82 14.65
CA LEU A 505 -24.16 10.66 14.79
C LEU A 505 -25.36 10.98 15.70
N ASN A 506 -26.58 10.63 15.31
CA ASN A 506 -27.76 10.73 16.17
C ASN A 506 -27.82 9.56 17.19
N LYS A 507 -28.79 9.60 18.13
CA LYS A 507 -28.89 8.57 19.19
C LYS A 507 -29.07 7.14 18.67
N ASP A 508 -29.85 6.96 17.60
CA ASP A 508 -30.11 5.65 17.02
C ASP A 508 -28.86 5.13 16.28
N GLU A 509 -28.15 6.02 15.57
CA GLU A 509 -26.86 5.69 14.91
C GLU A 509 -25.77 5.30 15.92
N ILE A 510 -25.70 5.97 17.07
CA ILE A 510 -24.80 5.57 18.18
C ILE A 510 -25.19 4.19 18.70
N LYS A 511 -26.50 3.97 18.92
CA LYS A 511 -27.02 2.71 19.46
C LYS A 511 -26.70 1.54 18.55
N ASP A 512 -26.90 1.68 17.24
CA ASP A 512 -26.58 0.64 16.26
C ASP A 512 -25.08 0.35 16.20
N ARG A 513 -24.22 1.37 16.27
CA ARG A 513 -22.76 1.20 16.25
C ARG A 513 -22.23 0.56 17.53
N VAL A 514 -22.71 0.99 18.69
CA VAL A 514 -22.36 0.35 19.97
C VAL A 514 -22.87 -1.10 20.01
N TYR A 515 -24.01 -1.42 19.37
CA TYR A 515 -24.46 -2.81 19.22
C TYR A 515 -23.57 -3.62 18.31
N GLY A 516 -23.16 -3.08 17.16
CA GLY A 516 -22.20 -3.72 16.28
C GLY A 516 -20.91 -4.05 17.02
N LEU A 517 -20.36 -3.08 17.75
CA LEU A 517 -19.14 -3.25 18.54
C LEU A 517 -19.27 -4.31 19.64
N ILE A 518 -20.41 -4.38 20.35
CA ILE A 518 -20.58 -5.29 21.50
C ILE A 518 -21.03 -6.70 21.09
N ASN A 519 -21.76 -6.86 19.97
CA ASN A 519 -22.43 -8.11 19.57
C ASN A 519 -21.91 -8.73 18.26
N GLU A 520 -20.86 -8.21 17.62
CA GLU A 520 -20.29 -8.87 16.44
C GLU A 520 -19.80 -10.29 16.78
N ASP A 521 -20.46 -11.30 16.23
CA ASP A 521 -20.10 -12.73 16.32
C ASP A 521 -18.83 -13.07 15.49
N THR A 522 -18.26 -12.11 14.76
CA THR A 522 -17.36 -12.36 13.63
C THR A 522 -15.94 -11.81 13.78
N ILE A 523 -15.57 -11.23 14.93
CA ILE A 523 -14.23 -10.64 15.07
C ILE A 523 -13.40 -11.41 16.08
N ASN A 524 -12.28 -11.95 15.61
CA ASN A 524 -11.31 -12.71 16.39
C ASN A 524 -10.67 -11.91 17.55
N THR A 525 -10.89 -10.57 17.68
CA THR A 525 -10.22 -9.67 18.67
C THR A 525 -10.97 -8.32 18.86
N PHE A 526 -10.98 -7.73 20.07
CA PHE A 526 -11.63 -6.42 20.34
C PHE A 526 -10.64 -5.24 20.35
N GLY A 527 -9.55 -5.33 21.11
CA GLY A 527 -8.48 -4.32 21.17
C GLY A 527 -8.84 -3.00 21.88
N ARG A 528 -7.80 -2.26 22.29
CA ARG A 528 -7.93 -1.04 23.11
C ARG A 528 -8.57 0.14 22.37
N ALA A 529 -8.31 0.31 21.07
CA ALA A 529 -8.89 1.43 20.30
C ALA A 529 -10.43 1.38 20.28
N ARG A 530 -11.01 0.18 20.17
CA ARG A 530 -12.48 0.00 20.23
C ARG A 530 -13.04 0.21 21.63
N LEU A 531 -12.30 -0.19 22.67
CA LEU A 531 -12.68 0.09 24.05
C LEU A 531 -12.68 1.59 24.34
N GLU A 532 -11.74 2.34 23.76
CA GLU A 532 -11.70 3.81 23.83
C GLU A 532 -12.89 4.44 23.08
N GLU A 533 -13.21 3.97 21.87
CA GLU A 533 -14.40 4.40 21.12
C GLU A 533 -15.70 4.16 21.91
N LEU A 534 -15.84 2.98 22.52
CA LEU A 534 -16.99 2.66 23.38
C LEU A 534 -17.07 3.52 24.64
N HIS A 535 -15.93 3.81 25.26
CA HIS A 535 -15.87 4.71 26.41
C HIS A 535 -16.29 6.12 26.03
N ASP A 536 -15.89 6.60 24.85
CA ASP A 536 -16.31 7.90 24.35
C ASP A 536 -17.82 7.95 24.02
N PHE A 537 -18.40 6.87 23.50
CA PHE A 537 -19.85 6.75 23.35
C PHE A 537 -20.57 6.75 24.71
N PHE A 538 -20.05 6.02 25.70
CA PHE A 538 -20.56 6.06 27.07
C PHE A 538 -20.51 7.50 27.65
N LYS A 539 -19.42 8.22 27.44
CA LYS A 539 -19.28 9.62 27.87
C LYS A 539 -20.29 10.57 27.22
N ARG A 540 -20.71 10.26 26.00
CA ARG A 540 -21.67 11.07 25.25
C ARG A 540 -23.09 10.87 25.75
N ASP A 541 -23.51 9.64 26.04
CA ASP A 541 -24.83 9.32 26.57
C ASP A 541 -24.77 8.13 27.54
N GLU A 542 -24.52 8.42 28.83
CA GLU A 542 -24.34 7.38 29.87
C GLU A 542 -25.62 6.53 30.06
N ALA A 543 -26.80 7.12 29.84
CA ALA A 543 -28.08 6.44 29.97
C ALA A 543 -28.30 5.41 28.84
N LEU A 544 -27.87 5.76 27.62
CA LEU A 544 -27.92 4.86 26.47
C LEU A 544 -27.20 3.54 26.75
N PHE A 545 -26.02 3.58 27.38
CA PHE A 545 -25.25 2.37 27.68
C PHE A 545 -25.96 1.42 28.67
N GLY A 546 -26.69 1.98 29.63
CA GLY A 546 -27.54 1.19 30.54
C GLY A 546 -28.71 0.53 29.81
N GLU A 547 -29.42 1.28 28.96
CA GLU A 547 -30.50 0.76 28.11
C GLU A 547 -30.00 -0.34 27.16
N MET A 548 -28.78 -0.19 26.64
CA MET A 548 -28.18 -1.16 25.73
C MET A 548 -27.82 -2.47 26.43
N LEU A 549 -27.22 -2.44 27.62
CA LEU A 549 -26.94 -3.67 28.39
C LEU A 549 -28.24 -4.44 28.69
N ASP A 550 -29.30 -3.72 29.08
CA ASP A 550 -30.61 -4.32 29.33
C ASP A 550 -31.21 -4.93 28.05
N GLU A 551 -31.10 -4.25 26.91
CA GLU A 551 -31.60 -4.74 25.61
C GLU A 551 -30.77 -5.90 25.03
N VAL A 552 -29.45 -5.94 25.23
CA VAL A 552 -28.60 -7.07 24.78
C VAL A 552 -28.95 -8.34 25.55
N ILE A 553 -29.13 -8.24 26.88
CA ILE A 553 -29.63 -9.35 27.70
C ILE A 553 -31.02 -9.81 27.20
N LEU A 554 -31.88 -8.85 26.83
CA LEU A 554 -33.23 -9.12 26.33
C LEU A 554 -33.25 -9.76 24.93
N ARG A 555 -32.33 -9.42 24.03
CA ARG A 555 -32.24 -9.99 22.68
C ARG A 555 -31.64 -11.40 22.70
N ALA A 556 -30.61 -11.64 23.51
CA ALA A 556 -30.08 -12.99 23.74
C ALA A 556 -31.18 -13.96 24.25
N TYR A 557 -32.15 -13.44 25.01
CA TYR A 557 -33.35 -14.18 25.43
C TYR A 557 -34.31 -14.53 24.28
N GLN A 558 -34.46 -13.64 23.29
CA GLN A 558 -35.43 -13.79 22.20
C GLN A 558 -34.93 -14.70 21.06
N ASP A 559 -33.62 -14.79 20.87
CA ASP A 559 -33.00 -15.61 19.81
C ASP A 559 -32.70 -17.07 20.25
N THR A 560 -32.99 -17.42 21.51
CA THR A 560 -32.83 -18.80 22.02
C THR A 560 -34.12 -19.62 21.84
N ASP A 561 -34.02 -20.85 21.30
CA ASP A 561 -35.17 -21.73 21.03
C ASP A 561 -36.05 -21.93 22.30
N PRO A 562 -37.38 -21.66 22.23
CA PRO A 562 -38.31 -21.87 23.33
C PRO A 562 -38.30 -23.28 23.92
N ASP A 563 -37.99 -24.29 23.10
CA ASP A 563 -37.92 -25.68 23.54
C ASP A 563 -36.66 -25.93 24.38
N ILE A 564 -35.54 -25.26 24.10
CA ILE A 564 -34.31 -25.31 24.91
C ILE A 564 -34.52 -24.60 26.26
N LEU A 565 -35.20 -23.45 26.24
CA LEU A 565 -35.56 -22.69 27.44
C LEU A 565 -36.51 -23.45 28.39
N ALA A 566 -37.26 -24.41 27.85
CA ALA A 566 -38.18 -25.25 28.62
C ALA A 566 -37.48 -26.42 29.36
N VAL A 567 -36.35 -26.91 28.86
CA VAL A 567 -35.61 -28.05 29.46
C VAL A 567 -34.53 -27.61 30.45
N THR A 568 -34.06 -26.35 30.34
CA THR A 568 -32.98 -25.84 31.21
C THR A 568 -33.41 -24.53 31.90
N PRO A 569 -34.26 -24.58 32.95
CA PRO A 569 -34.80 -23.39 33.61
C PRO A 569 -33.75 -22.48 34.27
N GLY A 570 -32.52 -22.99 34.47
CA GLY A 570 -31.39 -22.23 35.01
C GLY A 570 -30.81 -21.19 34.04
N LEU A 571 -30.92 -21.41 32.72
CA LEU A 571 -30.55 -20.41 31.70
C LEU A 571 -31.50 -19.21 31.68
N ASN A 572 -32.67 -19.33 32.30
CA ASN A 572 -33.84 -18.51 31.98
C ASN A 572 -33.84 -17.09 32.63
N GLN A 573 -32.83 -16.66 33.39
CA GLN A 573 -32.87 -15.32 34.00
C GLN A 573 -31.55 -14.51 34.11
N ILE A 574 -30.34 -15.09 34.08
CA ILE A 574 -29.13 -14.33 34.54
C ILE A 574 -27.83 -14.61 33.74
N ASP A 575 -27.73 -15.59 32.83
CA ASP A 575 -26.41 -16.16 32.48
C ASP A 575 -25.90 -15.92 31.04
N TYR A 576 -26.17 -14.74 30.44
CA TYR A 576 -25.85 -14.44 29.02
C TYR A 576 -24.80 -13.36 28.77
N ALA A 577 -24.03 -12.92 29.79
CA ALA A 577 -22.95 -11.97 29.52
C ALA A 577 -21.83 -12.63 28.68
N ARG A 578 -21.49 -12.04 27.53
CA ARG A 578 -20.37 -12.47 26.68
C ARG A 578 -19.06 -11.79 27.10
N GLY A 579 -17.93 -12.28 26.60
CA GLY A 579 -16.62 -11.71 26.89
C GLY A 579 -16.52 -10.24 26.50
N THR A 580 -17.03 -9.86 25.32
CA THR A 580 -17.06 -8.48 24.80
C THR A 580 -17.76 -7.49 25.76
N GLN A 581 -18.91 -7.89 26.29
CA GLN A 581 -19.72 -7.08 27.20
C GLN A 581 -19.02 -6.88 28.54
N LEU A 582 -18.49 -7.96 29.13
CA LEU A 582 -17.77 -7.91 30.40
C LEU A 582 -16.50 -7.05 30.28
N LEU A 583 -15.76 -7.18 29.19
CA LEU A 583 -14.58 -6.38 28.89
C LEU A 583 -14.92 -4.90 28.75
N SER A 584 -15.94 -4.56 27.96
CA SER A 584 -16.41 -3.18 27.76
C SER A 584 -16.78 -2.52 29.10
N VAL A 585 -17.54 -3.22 29.93
CA VAL A 585 -17.95 -2.73 31.26
C VAL A 585 -16.74 -2.56 32.18
N ALA A 586 -15.85 -3.55 32.24
CA ALA A 586 -14.65 -3.49 33.08
C ALA A 586 -13.72 -2.33 32.68
N TYR A 587 -13.57 -2.08 31.39
CA TYR A 587 -12.77 -0.97 30.86
C TYR A 587 -13.36 0.39 31.26
N ILE A 588 -14.67 0.60 31.05
CA ILE A 588 -15.37 1.84 31.46
C ILE A 588 -15.20 2.07 32.97
N LEU A 589 -15.41 1.04 33.79
CA LEU A 589 -15.20 1.13 35.24
C LEU A 589 -13.76 1.52 35.58
N CYS A 590 -12.77 0.98 34.87
CA CYS A 590 -11.36 1.29 35.07
C CYS A 590 -11.04 2.76 34.75
N GLN A 591 -11.53 3.27 33.63
CA GLN A 591 -11.30 4.66 33.20
C GLN A 591 -11.99 5.68 34.12
N GLU A 592 -13.21 5.36 34.57
CA GLU A 592 -14.04 6.27 35.35
C GLU A 592 -13.72 6.34 36.84
N ALA A 593 -12.98 5.35 37.37
CA ALA A 593 -12.68 5.24 38.80
C ALA A 593 -11.89 6.43 39.37
N ASN A 594 -11.23 7.23 38.52
CA ASN A 594 -10.45 8.40 38.92
C ASN A 594 -11.23 9.73 38.84
N SER A 595 -12.51 9.71 38.43
CA SER A 595 -13.32 10.92 38.29
C SER A 595 -13.72 11.52 39.65
N PHE A 596 -13.75 12.86 39.74
CA PHE A 596 -14.10 13.60 40.98
C PHE A 596 -15.61 13.53 41.32
N THR A 597 -16.46 13.19 40.35
CA THR A 597 -17.91 13.10 40.49
C THR A 597 -18.38 11.73 39.99
N PRO A 598 -18.74 10.79 40.90
CA PRO A 598 -19.19 9.46 40.51
C PRO A 598 -20.53 9.54 39.77
N SER A 599 -20.59 9.00 38.55
CA SER A 599 -21.85 8.80 37.82
C SER A 599 -22.71 7.74 38.51
N GLU A 600 -24.04 7.94 38.51
CA GLU A 600 -25.00 6.96 39.05
C GLU A 600 -25.05 5.66 38.22
N HIS A 601 -24.71 5.74 36.93
CA HIS A 601 -24.68 4.60 36.01
C HIS A 601 -23.51 3.64 36.30
N LEU A 602 -22.41 4.12 36.87
CA LEU A 602 -21.27 3.28 37.28
C LEU A 602 -21.67 2.22 38.31
N GLY A 603 -22.65 2.51 39.16
CA GLY A 603 -23.17 1.55 40.14
C GLY A 603 -23.90 0.37 39.49
N ALA A 604 -24.65 0.62 38.42
CA ALA A 604 -25.35 -0.41 37.65
C ALA A 604 -24.35 -1.26 36.86
N LEU A 605 -23.40 -0.63 36.17
CA LEU A 605 -22.30 -1.30 35.44
C LEU A 605 -21.47 -2.21 36.36
N ALA A 606 -21.11 -1.72 37.53
CA ALA A 606 -20.44 -2.48 38.58
C ALA A 606 -21.25 -3.70 39.03
N GLY A 607 -22.57 -3.52 39.22
CA GLY A 607 -23.50 -4.59 39.57
C GLY A 607 -23.50 -5.69 38.51
N PHE A 608 -23.76 -5.32 37.25
CA PHE A 608 -23.75 -6.23 36.11
C PHE A 608 -22.45 -7.04 36.04
N TYR A 609 -21.29 -6.38 35.99
CA TYR A 609 -20.00 -7.08 35.89
C TYR A 609 -19.81 -8.12 37.00
N SER A 610 -20.10 -7.73 38.24
CA SER A 610 -19.90 -8.60 39.40
C SER A 610 -20.83 -9.81 39.45
N GLU A 611 -22.03 -9.69 38.91
CA GLU A 611 -23.03 -10.75 38.87
C GLU A 611 -22.72 -11.80 37.79
N HIS A 612 -22.06 -11.38 36.70
CA HIS A 612 -21.89 -12.22 35.52
C HIS A 612 -20.46 -12.72 35.27
N VAL A 613 -19.40 -12.05 35.73
CA VAL A 613 -18.01 -12.43 35.36
C VAL A 613 -17.64 -13.86 35.74
N PHE A 614 -17.92 -14.27 37.00
CA PHE A 614 -17.58 -15.61 37.47
C PHE A 614 -18.45 -16.68 36.81
N LYS A 615 -19.74 -16.40 36.62
CA LYS A 615 -20.67 -17.33 35.98
C LYS A 615 -20.29 -17.60 34.52
N SER A 616 -20.00 -16.54 33.78
CA SER A 616 -19.59 -16.61 32.39
C SER A 616 -18.29 -17.39 32.26
N PHE A 617 -17.30 -17.11 33.12
CA PHE A 617 -16.05 -17.87 33.14
C PHE A 617 -16.26 -19.38 33.37
N TYR A 618 -17.02 -19.77 34.40
CA TYR A 618 -17.26 -21.19 34.69
C TYR A 618 -18.07 -21.91 33.60
N ARG A 619 -18.95 -21.18 32.90
CA ARG A 619 -19.71 -21.70 31.76
C ARG A 619 -18.80 -22.02 30.58
N GLU A 620 -17.97 -21.05 30.14
CA GLU A 620 -17.05 -21.27 29.02
C GLU A 620 -16.10 -22.46 29.29
N MET A 621 -15.62 -22.57 30.53
CA MET A 621 -14.80 -23.69 30.97
C MET A 621 -15.53 -25.05 30.91
N ALA A 622 -16.86 -25.07 31.01
CA ALA A 622 -17.66 -26.29 30.96
C ALA A 622 -18.11 -26.67 29.53
N GLN A 623 -18.21 -25.70 28.61
CA GLN A 623 -18.67 -25.91 27.23
C GLN A 623 -17.64 -26.61 26.32
N HIS A 624 -16.35 -26.62 26.68
CA HIS A 624 -15.29 -27.26 25.88
C HIS A 624 -15.35 -28.80 25.83
N HIS A 625 -16.28 -29.41 26.55
CA HIS A 625 -16.58 -30.81 26.45
C HIS A 625 -17.87 -31.00 25.65
N GLU A 626 -17.88 -31.83 24.60
CA GLU A 626 -19.09 -32.48 24.04
C GLU A 626 -19.77 -33.43 25.07
N LEU A 627 -19.66 -33.13 26.36
CA LEU A 627 -20.33 -33.84 27.43
C LEU A 627 -21.75 -33.30 27.54
N ASP A 628 -22.67 -33.98 26.87
CA ASP A 628 -24.06 -34.01 27.27
C ASP A 628 -24.15 -34.35 28.78
N CYS A 629 -24.54 -33.36 29.60
CA CYS A 629 -25.08 -33.44 30.97
C CYS A 629 -24.12 -33.92 32.11
N ASP A 630 -24.06 -33.39 33.33
CA ASP A 630 -24.50 -32.13 33.98
C ASP A 630 -23.94 -32.11 35.44
N GLU A 631 -23.47 -33.24 36.00
CA GLU A 631 -23.04 -33.32 37.42
C GLU A 631 -21.51 -33.23 37.65
N LYS A 632 -20.68 -33.80 36.77
CA LYS A 632 -19.23 -33.88 36.98
C LYS A 632 -18.54 -32.52 36.77
N ALA A 633 -18.84 -31.86 35.65
CA ALA A 633 -18.32 -30.52 35.37
C ALA A 633 -18.77 -29.52 36.44
N GLN A 634 -20.04 -29.59 36.87
CA GLN A 634 -20.56 -28.77 37.96
C GLN A 634 -19.84 -29.02 39.29
N ALA A 635 -19.54 -30.28 39.63
CA ALA A 635 -18.77 -30.62 40.84
C ALA A 635 -17.32 -30.11 40.80
N LEU A 636 -16.69 -30.05 39.62
CA LEU A 636 -15.35 -29.49 39.44
C LEU A 636 -15.39 -27.95 39.54
N SER A 637 -16.35 -27.30 38.87
CA SER A 637 -16.58 -25.86 38.92
C SER A 637 -16.88 -25.36 40.33
N GLU A 638 -17.69 -26.08 41.12
CA GLU A 638 -17.98 -25.73 42.52
C GLU A 638 -16.73 -25.81 43.42
N LYS A 639 -15.78 -26.71 43.15
CA LYS A 639 -14.49 -26.74 43.88
C LYS A 639 -13.60 -25.56 43.54
N ILE A 640 -13.55 -25.15 42.26
CA ILE A 640 -12.80 -23.97 41.83
C ILE A 640 -13.42 -22.71 42.46
N LYS A 641 -14.75 -22.62 42.42
CA LYS A 641 -15.51 -21.55 43.07
C LYS A 641 -15.26 -21.49 44.58
N ALA A 642 -15.29 -22.61 45.29
CA ALA A 642 -14.97 -22.66 46.71
C ALA A 642 -13.55 -22.16 47.03
N TYR A 643 -12.57 -22.48 46.17
CA TYR A 643 -11.22 -21.92 46.29
C TYR A 643 -11.22 -20.39 46.10
N VAL A 644 -11.85 -19.88 45.03
CA VAL A 644 -11.92 -18.43 44.74
C VAL A 644 -12.64 -17.68 45.87
N GLU A 645 -13.78 -18.17 46.34
CA GLU A 645 -14.54 -17.61 47.46
C GLU A 645 -13.74 -17.58 48.76
N SER A 646 -12.92 -18.60 49.02
CA SER A 646 -12.06 -18.65 50.21
C SER A 646 -11.01 -17.52 50.26
N GLN A 647 -10.70 -16.87 49.12
CA GLN A 647 -9.76 -15.74 49.06
C GLN A 647 -10.38 -14.40 49.50
N ALA A 648 -11.71 -14.33 49.63
CA ALA A 648 -12.44 -13.12 50.00
C ALA A 648 -12.38 -12.86 51.51
N SER A 649 -11.30 -12.24 52.00
CA SER A 649 -11.23 -11.76 53.38
C SER A 649 -10.88 -10.26 53.47
N GLY A 650 -11.91 -9.47 53.84
CA GLY A 650 -11.87 -8.16 54.50
C GLY A 650 -11.64 -6.90 53.64
N GLY A 651 -12.58 -5.95 53.66
CA GLY A 651 -12.33 -4.55 53.25
C GLY A 651 -13.56 -3.67 53.04
N ASN A 652 -13.65 -2.55 53.78
CA ASN A 652 -14.69 -1.51 53.66
C ASN A 652 -14.31 -0.47 52.57
N SER A 653 -14.98 -0.46 51.42
CA SER A 653 -14.98 0.64 50.43
C SER A 653 -16.42 0.97 49.97
N LEU A 654 -16.63 2.00 49.15
CA LEU A 654 -17.94 2.37 48.60
C LEU A 654 -18.59 1.19 47.82
N PHE A 655 -17.76 0.44 47.08
CA PHE A 655 -18.13 -0.80 46.39
C PHE A 655 -18.55 -1.90 47.39
N ALA A 656 -17.96 -1.95 48.59
CA ALA A 656 -18.35 -2.89 49.64
C ALA A 656 -19.74 -2.62 50.25
N LYS A 657 -20.29 -1.41 50.11
CA LYS A 657 -21.68 -1.10 50.52
C LYS A 657 -22.72 -1.60 49.51
N LEU A 658 -22.32 -1.74 48.23
CA LEU A 658 -23.18 -2.18 47.14
C LEU A 658 -23.21 -3.72 47.02
N MET A 659 -22.11 -4.40 47.34
CA MET A 659 -21.82 -5.77 46.95
C MET A 659 -22.14 -6.88 47.98
N LYS A 660 -23.19 -6.73 48.82
CA LYS A 660 -23.62 -7.70 49.87
C LYS A 660 -23.18 -9.18 49.65
N GLN A 661 -22.02 -9.58 50.14
CA GLN A 661 -21.49 -10.95 49.98
C GLN A 661 -21.59 -11.72 51.30
N GLU A 662 -22.09 -12.96 51.22
CA GLU A 662 -22.16 -13.93 52.33
C GLU A 662 -20.81 -14.68 52.51
N PRO A 663 -20.53 -15.24 53.70
CA PRO A 663 -19.23 -15.85 54.00
C PRO A 663 -19.07 -17.26 53.42
N ALA A 664 -17.82 -17.56 53.01
CA ALA A 664 -17.40 -18.73 52.24
C ALA A 664 -17.58 -20.11 52.92
N ALA A 665 -17.83 -21.10 52.06
CA ALA A 665 -17.82 -22.54 52.30
C ALA A 665 -16.40 -23.14 52.44
N GLN A 666 -16.33 -24.46 52.65
CA GLN A 666 -15.14 -25.26 52.99
C GLN A 666 -13.88 -24.93 52.16
N ALA A 667 -12.72 -24.85 52.84
CA ALA A 667 -11.44 -24.52 52.22
C ALA A 667 -10.93 -25.62 51.28
N VAL A 668 -10.94 -25.34 49.98
CA VAL A 668 -10.26 -26.13 48.94
C VAL A 668 -8.85 -25.57 48.76
N SER A 669 -7.84 -26.44 48.62
CA SER A 669 -6.47 -26.00 48.36
C SER A 669 -6.27 -25.55 46.92
N LYS A 670 -5.22 -24.75 46.68
CA LYS A 670 -4.88 -24.29 45.33
C LYS A 670 -4.55 -25.44 44.38
N ASP A 671 -3.81 -26.44 44.85
CA ASP A 671 -3.43 -27.61 44.06
C ASP A 671 -4.66 -28.43 43.64
N GLU A 672 -5.66 -28.54 44.52
CA GLU A 672 -6.94 -29.17 44.19
C GLU A 672 -7.72 -28.36 43.14
N ALA A 673 -7.73 -27.03 43.23
CA ALA A 673 -8.38 -26.18 42.23
C ALA A 673 -7.69 -26.28 40.85
N LEU A 674 -6.35 -26.29 40.81
CA LEU A 674 -5.56 -26.49 39.59
C LEU A 674 -5.84 -27.86 38.95
N ALA A 675 -5.94 -28.91 39.76
CA ALA A 675 -6.31 -30.25 39.28
C ALA A 675 -7.72 -30.27 38.69
N CYS A 676 -8.68 -29.57 39.31
CA CYS A 676 -10.05 -29.47 38.79
C CYS A 676 -10.10 -28.74 37.44
N ILE A 677 -9.32 -27.66 37.26
CA ILE A 677 -9.25 -26.95 35.97
C ILE A 677 -8.62 -27.83 34.90
N ARG A 678 -7.53 -28.54 35.20
CA ARG A 678 -6.94 -29.49 34.25
C ARG A 678 -7.92 -30.57 33.82
N GLU A 679 -8.74 -31.06 34.75
CA GLU A 679 -9.75 -32.08 34.46
C GLU A 679 -10.93 -31.51 33.65
N LEU A 680 -11.30 -30.24 33.84
CA LEU A 680 -12.30 -29.55 33.02
C LEU A 680 -11.81 -29.22 31.61
N LEU A 681 -10.51 -29.05 31.43
CA LEU A 681 -9.88 -28.77 30.14
C LEU A 681 -9.25 -30.01 29.51
N ALA A 682 -9.53 -31.20 30.01
CA ALA A 682 -8.93 -32.43 29.52
C ALA A 682 -9.78 -33.01 28.38
N SER A 683 -9.32 -32.93 27.12
CA SER A 683 -9.94 -33.66 26.02
C SER A 683 -9.34 -35.06 25.90
N PRO A 684 -10.14 -36.12 25.72
CA PRO A 684 -9.60 -37.40 25.28
C PRO A 684 -9.10 -37.26 23.83
N ASP A 685 -7.89 -37.75 23.57
CA ASP A 685 -7.38 -37.98 22.22
C ASP A 685 -7.87 -39.37 21.78
N GLU A 686 -8.66 -39.43 20.68
CA GLU A 686 -9.35 -40.65 20.24
C GLU A 686 -8.39 -41.75 19.75
N GLU A 687 -7.16 -41.40 19.35
CA GLU A 687 -6.22 -42.36 18.76
C GLU A 687 -5.20 -42.94 19.75
N THR A 688 -4.79 -42.17 20.77
CA THR A 688 -3.67 -42.55 21.65
C THR A 688 -4.09 -42.97 23.07
N GLY A 689 -5.29 -42.57 23.51
CA GLY A 689 -5.74 -42.78 24.88
C GLY A 689 -4.93 -42.03 25.94
N THR A 690 -4.01 -41.15 25.53
CA THR A 690 -3.26 -40.23 26.39
C THR A 690 -3.96 -38.88 26.48
N LEU A 691 -3.97 -38.30 27.69
CA LEU A 691 -4.48 -36.95 27.93
C LEU A 691 -3.48 -35.92 27.38
N HIS A 692 -3.71 -35.42 26.17
CA HIS A 692 -2.97 -34.26 25.64
C HIS A 692 -3.55 -32.97 26.23
N SER A 693 -2.68 -32.16 26.85
CA SER A 693 -3.04 -30.85 27.41
C SER A 693 -2.95 -29.72 26.38
N ASP A 694 -3.05 -30.02 25.09
CA ASP A 694 -3.09 -29.00 24.02
C ASP A 694 -4.43 -28.24 23.94
N VAL A 695 -5.34 -28.55 24.87
CA VAL A 695 -6.64 -27.92 25.07
C VAL A 695 -6.52 -26.50 25.63
N PHE A 696 -6.02 -25.60 24.79
CA PHE A 696 -6.19 -24.17 24.98
C PHE A 696 -6.51 -23.56 23.61
N VAL A 697 -7.58 -24.06 22.97
CA VAL A 697 -8.40 -23.23 22.09
C VAL A 697 -9.25 -22.40 23.04
N VAL A 698 -8.64 -21.35 23.61
CA VAL A 698 -9.38 -20.37 24.42
C VAL A 698 -10.42 -19.79 23.47
N SER A 699 -11.71 -19.98 23.73
CA SER A 699 -12.71 -19.21 22.99
C SER A 699 -12.37 -17.73 23.12
N ASP A 700 -12.62 -16.93 22.08
CA ASP A 700 -12.36 -15.48 22.13
C ASP A 700 -13.03 -14.85 23.36
N ASP A 701 -14.19 -15.39 23.77
CA ASP A 701 -14.90 -15.05 25.00
C ASP A 701 -14.05 -15.24 26.27
N VAL A 702 -13.32 -16.37 26.43
CA VAL A 702 -12.47 -16.56 27.61
C VAL A 702 -11.29 -15.58 27.61
N GLY A 703 -10.72 -15.25 26.45
CA GLY A 703 -9.68 -14.22 26.32
C GLY A 703 -10.16 -12.86 26.81
N MET A 704 -11.33 -12.42 26.34
CA MET A 704 -11.95 -11.16 26.76
C MET A 704 -12.37 -11.17 28.23
N ILE A 705 -12.87 -12.29 28.75
CA ILE A 705 -13.17 -12.46 30.18
C ILE A 705 -11.90 -12.27 31.01
N LEU A 706 -10.78 -12.91 30.64
CA LEU A 706 -9.50 -12.79 31.34
C LEU A 706 -8.98 -11.35 31.34
N ALA A 707 -9.04 -10.66 30.20
CA ALA A 707 -8.69 -9.25 30.10
C ALA A 707 -9.59 -8.37 30.99
N SER A 708 -10.90 -8.63 30.99
CA SER A 708 -11.88 -7.91 31.83
C SER A 708 -11.56 -8.04 33.32
N MET A 709 -11.11 -9.22 33.77
CA MET A 709 -10.70 -9.46 35.16
C MET A 709 -9.53 -8.56 35.57
N LEU A 710 -8.57 -8.31 34.68
CA LEU A 710 -7.43 -7.44 34.97
C LEU A 710 -7.85 -5.96 35.05
N TYR A 711 -8.64 -5.47 34.08
CA TYR A 711 -9.20 -4.11 34.12
C TYR A 711 -10.00 -3.86 35.39
N ALA A 712 -10.92 -4.77 35.74
CA ALA A 712 -11.71 -4.65 36.94
C ALA A 712 -10.85 -4.77 38.22
N ALA A 713 -9.85 -5.65 38.26
CA ALA A 713 -8.98 -5.84 39.43
C ALA A 713 -8.16 -4.59 39.78
N LYS A 714 -7.92 -3.68 38.82
CA LYS A 714 -7.23 -2.40 39.07
C LYS A 714 -8.03 -1.49 39.99
N VAL A 715 -9.36 -1.54 39.89
CA VAL A 715 -10.28 -0.62 40.59
C VAL A 715 -11.16 -1.32 41.64
N ALA A 716 -11.22 -2.66 41.63
CA ALA A 716 -12.02 -3.46 42.55
C ALA A 716 -11.54 -3.37 44.01
N PRO A 717 -12.46 -3.50 45.00
CA PRO A 717 -12.10 -3.59 46.41
C PRO A 717 -11.28 -4.85 46.72
N ALA A 718 -10.50 -4.82 47.80
CA ALA A 718 -9.57 -5.90 48.16
C ALA A 718 -10.16 -7.33 48.13
N PRO A 719 -11.39 -7.61 48.61
CA PRO A 719 -11.98 -8.94 48.51
C PRO A 719 -12.21 -9.40 47.07
N LEU A 720 -12.88 -8.58 46.24
CA LEU A 720 -13.17 -8.90 44.84
C LEU A 720 -11.89 -8.92 43.99
N LYS A 721 -10.96 -7.99 44.23
CA LYS A 721 -9.64 -7.99 43.60
C LYS A 721 -8.91 -9.31 43.85
N LYS A 722 -8.91 -9.81 45.09
CA LYS A 722 -8.30 -11.12 45.42
C LYS A 722 -9.00 -12.27 44.69
N GLN A 723 -10.32 -12.24 44.55
CA GLN A 723 -11.07 -13.28 43.82
C GLN A 723 -10.75 -13.27 42.32
N LEU A 724 -10.78 -12.10 41.68
CA LEU A 724 -10.45 -11.93 40.26
C LEU A 724 -9.01 -12.40 39.99
N LEU A 725 -8.05 -11.96 40.81
CA LEU A 725 -6.64 -12.35 40.67
C LEU A 725 -6.38 -13.82 41.04
N ALA A 726 -7.17 -14.41 41.94
CA ALA A 726 -7.07 -15.83 42.26
C ALA A 726 -7.49 -16.68 41.06
N LEU A 727 -8.60 -16.34 40.41
CA LEU A 727 -9.10 -17.07 39.25
C LEU A 727 -8.18 -16.88 38.03
N TYR A 728 -7.80 -15.64 37.73
CA TYR A 728 -6.79 -15.35 36.71
C TYR A 728 -5.46 -16.08 36.99
N GLY A 729 -5.04 -16.10 38.26
CA GLY A 729 -3.81 -16.77 38.71
C GLY A 729 -3.82 -18.29 38.52
N LEU A 730 -4.98 -18.94 38.60
CA LEU A 730 -5.08 -20.38 38.29
C LEU A 730 -4.82 -20.65 36.81
N MET A 731 -5.41 -19.85 35.91
CA MET A 731 -5.18 -19.98 34.47
C MET A 731 -3.73 -19.65 34.11
N LEU A 732 -3.18 -18.59 34.71
CA LEU A 732 -1.80 -18.17 34.54
C LEU A 732 -0.80 -19.23 35.02
N GLU A 733 -1.14 -20.07 36.00
CA GLU A 733 -0.25 -21.15 36.45
C GLU A 733 -0.30 -22.40 35.59
N LEU A 734 -1.44 -22.67 34.96
CA LEU A 734 -1.59 -23.80 34.06
C LEU A 734 -1.07 -23.48 32.66
N PHE A 735 -1.36 -22.29 32.16
CA PHE A 735 -1.07 -21.85 30.79
C PHE A 735 -0.46 -20.45 30.78
N PRO A 736 0.77 -20.29 31.31
CA PRO A 736 1.33 -18.98 31.62
C PRO A 736 1.50 -18.09 30.38
N ALA A 737 2.12 -18.60 29.31
CA ALA A 737 2.32 -17.84 28.08
C ALA A 737 0.99 -17.50 27.40
N LYS A 738 0.10 -18.50 27.22
CA LYS A 738 -1.17 -18.32 26.51
C LYS A 738 -2.09 -17.33 27.24
N THR A 739 -2.23 -17.44 28.56
CA THR A 739 -3.06 -16.53 29.38
C THR A 739 -2.61 -15.08 29.26
N LEU A 740 -1.29 -14.84 29.29
CA LEU A 740 -0.72 -13.50 29.13
C LEU A 740 -0.94 -12.94 27.73
N LEU A 741 -0.79 -13.77 26.69
CA LEU A 741 -0.96 -13.36 25.29
C LEU A 741 -2.39 -12.93 24.99
N VAL A 742 -3.39 -13.75 25.33
CA VAL A 742 -4.80 -13.41 25.07
C VAL A 742 -5.24 -12.17 25.84
N SER A 743 -4.74 -12.00 27.08
CA SER A 743 -5.02 -10.80 27.87
C SER A 743 -4.33 -9.56 27.31
N PHE A 744 -3.15 -9.72 26.69
CA PHE A 744 -2.42 -8.63 26.04
C PHE A 744 -3.11 -8.17 24.74
N TYR A 745 -3.71 -9.07 23.96
CA TYR A 745 -4.43 -8.68 22.73
C TYR A 745 -5.50 -7.64 23.00
N GLU A 746 -6.29 -7.88 24.04
CA GLU A 746 -7.37 -6.96 24.40
C GLU A 746 -6.88 -5.65 25.05
N PHE A 747 -5.60 -5.60 25.39
CA PHE A 747 -4.93 -4.40 25.89
C PHE A 747 -4.20 -3.60 24.79
N SER A 748 -3.79 -4.25 23.69
CA SER A 748 -3.05 -3.61 22.60
C SER A 748 -3.95 -2.70 21.76
N GLU A 749 -3.38 -1.66 21.13
CA GLU A 749 -4.19 -0.71 20.34
C GLU A 749 -4.94 -1.38 19.18
N SER A 750 -4.29 -2.33 18.51
CA SER A 750 -4.79 -2.95 17.27
C SER A 750 -5.60 -4.22 17.50
N GLY A 751 -5.64 -4.76 18.72
CA GLY A 751 -6.32 -6.03 19.02
C GLY A 751 -5.63 -7.26 18.46
N VAL A 752 -4.68 -7.13 17.53
CA VAL A 752 -4.01 -8.24 16.83
C VAL A 752 -2.51 -8.29 17.19
N TYR A 753 -1.86 -9.44 16.98
CA TYR A 753 -0.41 -9.50 16.83
C TYR A 753 0.04 -8.69 15.61
N THR A 754 0.21 -7.39 15.76
CA THR A 754 0.78 -6.58 14.69
C THR A 754 2.29 -6.49 14.83
N TYR A 755 2.98 -6.44 13.69
CA TYR A 755 4.38 -6.04 13.62
C TYR A 755 4.62 -4.62 14.15
N GLN A 756 3.54 -3.87 14.40
CA GLN A 756 3.51 -2.52 14.93
C GLN A 756 3.53 -2.49 16.47
N THR A 757 3.40 -3.64 17.15
CA THR A 757 3.46 -3.66 18.63
C THR A 757 4.76 -3.04 19.10
N THR A 758 4.67 -1.99 19.92
CA THR A 758 5.85 -1.27 20.40
C THR A 758 6.36 -1.86 21.72
N ASN A 759 7.63 -1.62 22.03
CA ASN A 759 8.17 -1.94 23.35
C ASN A 759 7.38 -1.20 24.45
N ASP A 760 6.95 0.04 24.20
CA ASP A 760 6.23 0.84 25.18
C ASP A 760 4.85 0.26 25.51
N GLU A 761 4.14 -0.29 24.53
CA GLU A 761 2.88 -1.02 24.78
C GLU A 761 3.10 -2.28 25.64
N ILE A 762 4.15 -3.06 25.36
CA ILE A 762 4.49 -4.25 26.13
C ILE A 762 4.86 -3.86 27.57
N GLU A 763 5.67 -2.82 27.74
CA GLU A 763 6.07 -2.30 29.04
C GLU A 763 4.86 -1.77 29.82
N ALA A 764 3.94 -1.05 29.16
CA ALA A 764 2.71 -0.56 29.78
C ALA A 764 1.84 -1.71 30.32
N PHE A 765 1.69 -2.80 29.57
CA PHE A 765 0.97 -3.97 30.08
C PHE A 765 1.74 -4.71 31.19
N CYS A 766 3.07 -4.81 31.08
CA CYS A 766 3.92 -5.40 32.11
C CYS A 766 3.81 -4.62 33.43
N ASP A 767 3.80 -3.30 33.38
CA ASP A 767 3.58 -2.42 34.52
C ASP A 767 2.17 -2.60 35.07
N PHE A 768 1.16 -2.70 34.20
CA PHE A 768 -0.21 -2.94 34.59
C PHE A 768 -0.39 -4.23 35.41
N ILE A 769 0.16 -5.37 34.95
CA ILE A 769 0.07 -6.63 35.70
C ILE A 769 0.94 -6.61 36.97
N THR A 770 2.09 -5.94 36.96
CA THR A 770 2.98 -5.81 38.12
C THR A 770 2.31 -4.99 39.23
N ASP A 771 1.62 -3.90 38.87
CA ASP A 771 0.81 -3.08 39.77
C ASP A 771 -0.34 -3.85 40.43
N LEU A 772 -0.85 -4.89 39.76
CA LEU A 772 -1.86 -5.78 40.32
C LEU A 772 -1.28 -6.76 41.34
N GLY A 773 0.05 -6.84 41.46
CA GLY A 773 0.76 -7.77 42.34
C GLY A 773 1.02 -9.14 41.71
N ILE A 774 0.89 -9.26 40.39
CA ILE A 774 1.29 -10.47 39.65
C ILE A 774 2.83 -10.53 39.66
N ASN A 775 3.37 -11.74 39.85
CA ASN A 775 4.81 -11.93 40.00
C ASN A 775 5.58 -11.48 38.75
N GLU A 776 6.67 -10.74 38.97
CA GLU A 776 7.55 -10.15 37.95
C GLU A 776 8.05 -11.16 36.90
N LYS A 777 8.16 -12.46 37.25
CA LYS A 777 8.49 -13.53 36.29
C LYS A 777 7.52 -13.61 35.11
N TYR A 778 6.23 -13.31 35.32
CA TYR A 778 5.22 -13.34 34.25
C TYR A 778 5.36 -12.14 33.31
N ALA A 779 5.77 -10.99 33.82
CA ALA A 779 6.09 -9.84 32.99
C ALA A 779 7.33 -10.11 32.11
N PHE A 780 8.35 -10.79 32.64
CA PHE A 780 9.48 -11.24 31.81
C PHE A 780 9.08 -12.32 30.81
N LEU A 781 8.20 -13.25 31.19
CA LEU A 781 7.69 -14.27 30.30
C LEU A 781 6.96 -13.65 29.10
N LEU A 782 6.07 -12.68 29.33
CA LEU A 782 5.38 -11.96 28.25
C LEU A 782 6.37 -11.26 27.33
N ARG A 783 7.36 -10.53 27.86
CA ARG A 783 8.41 -9.88 27.04
C ARG A 783 9.09 -10.89 26.12
N ILE A 784 9.51 -12.03 26.66
CA ILE A 784 10.18 -13.08 25.88
C ILE A 784 9.26 -13.59 24.76
N VAL A 785 8.03 -13.99 25.10
CA VAL A 785 7.10 -14.61 24.15
C VAL A 785 6.64 -13.61 23.08
N MET A 786 6.31 -12.37 23.45
CA MET A 786 5.89 -11.32 22.52
C MET A 786 6.99 -10.96 21.53
N ILE A 787 8.22 -10.76 22.03
CA ILE A 787 9.36 -10.46 21.16
C ILE A 787 9.65 -11.64 20.24
N GLN A 788 9.67 -12.87 20.77
CA GLN A 788 9.89 -14.05 19.93
C GLN A 788 8.80 -14.21 18.88
N LYS A 789 7.53 -13.93 19.20
CA LYS A 789 6.43 -13.96 18.22
C LYS A 789 6.56 -12.87 17.16
N ALA A 790 6.92 -11.65 17.55
CA ALA A 790 7.23 -10.57 16.60
C ALA A 790 8.38 -10.95 15.66
N GLN A 791 9.35 -11.75 16.14
CA GLN A 791 10.46 -12.30 15.36
C GLN A 791 10.12 -13.53 14.50
N VAL A 792 8.98 -14.20 14.64
CA VAL A 792 8.62 -15.34 13.75
C VAL A 792 8.12 -14.85 12.38
N ARG A 793 7.65 -13.60 12.29
CA ARG A 793 7.03 -13.04 11.08
C ARG A 793 7.86 -12.00 10.34
N LYS A 794 9.01 -11.59 10.90
CA LYS A 794 10.00 -10.75 10.22
C LYS A 794 11.35 -11.45 10.31
N HIS A 795 12.01 -11.63 9.18
CA HIS A 795 13.36 -12.20 9.06
C HIS A 795 14.30 -11.64 10.13
N VAL A 796 15.27 -12.44 10.58
CA VAL A 796 16.21 -12.06 11.65
C VAL A 796 17.01 -10.80 11.30
N ASP A 797 17.20 -10.49 10.02
CA ASP A 797 17.87 -9.27 9.55
C ASP A 797 16.91 -8.08 9.33
N GLY A 798 15.59 -8.30 9.39
CA GLY A 798 14.54 -7.29 9.33
C GLY A 798 13.90 -6.97 10.69
N PHE A 799 14.50 -7.38 11.82
CA PHE A 799 14.06 -6.89 13.14
C PHE A 799 14.50 -5.44 13.32
N ASN A 800 13.88 -4.56 12.54
CA ASN A 800 14.09 -3.13 12.58
C ASN A 800 13.76 -2.65 13.99
N ASN A 801 14.61 -1.81 14.56
CA ASN A 801 14.45 -1.36 15.94
C ASN A 801 13.46 -0.20 16.06
N ASP A 802 12.71 0.12 14.99
CA ASP A 802 11.68 1.18 14.98
C ASP A 802 10.75 1.08 16.19
N ASN A 803 10.43 -0.16 16.60
CA ASN A 803 9.53 -0.44 17.72
C ASN A 803 10.27 -0.74 19.06
N GLY A 804 11.60 -0.62 19.11
CA GLY A 804 12.43 -0.80 20.31
C GLY A 804 12.58 -2.24 20.84
N LEU A 805 11.92 -3.21 20.19
CA LEU A 805 11.85 -4.60 20.66
C LEU A 805 13.19 -5.35 20.57
N ARG A 806 14.03 -5.01 19.60
CA ARG A 806 15.37 -5.62 19.41
C ARG A 806 16.26 -5.33 20.60
N ASP A 807 16.36 -4.07 20.95
CA ASP A 807 17.18 -3.65 22.09
C ASP A 807 16.64 -4.20 23.41
N ALA A 808 15.31 -4.23 23.57
CA ALA A 808 14.68 -4.84 24.73
C ALA A 808 15.06 -6.33 24.87
N TYR A 809 15.05 -7.08 23.78
CA TYR A 809 15.42 -8.49 23.78
C TYR A 809 16.90 -8.71 24.08
N LEU A 810 17.78 -7.96 23.41
CA LEU A 810 19.22 -8.06 23.63
C LEU A 810 19.60 -7.73 25.08
N ARG A 811 18.94 -6.74 25.68
CA ARG A 811 19.09 -6.44 27.12
C ARG A 811 18.66 -7.62 27.99
N LEU A 812 17.55 -8.26 27.67
CA LEU A 812 17.04 -9.42 28.41
C LEU A 812 17.96 -10.63 28.27
N LEU A 813 18.41 -10.96 27.06
CA LEU A 813 19.37 -12.03 26.76
C LEU A 813 20.71 -11.78 27.48
N ASN A 814 21.25 -10.56 27.43
CA ASN A 814 22.50 -10.21 28.10
C ASN A 814 22.40 -10.30 29.62
N ARG A 815 21.27 -9.90 30.22
CA ARG A 815 21.03 -10.09 31.65
C ARG A 815 20.97 -11.57 32.01
N TYR A 816 20.29 -12.38 31.20
CA TYR A 816 20.21 -13.82 31.43
C TYR A 816 21.58 -14.51 31.31
N ARG A 817 22.41 -14.13 30.31
CA ARG A 817 23.79 -14.63 30.14
C ARG A 817 24.64 -14.42 31.38
N LYS A 818 24.52 -13.23 31.98
CA LYS A 818 25.31 -12.78 33.12
C LYS A 818 24.65 -13.03 34.48
N LYS A 819 23.59 -13.85 34.52
CA LYS A 819 22.81 -14.08 35.75
C LYS A 819 23.64 -14.57 36.94
N ASP A 820 24.75 -15.26 36.66
CA ASP A 820 25.67 -15.82 37.65
C ASP A 820 26.93 -14.95 37.88
N GLU A 821 27.10 -13.86 37.11
CA GLU A 821 28.21 -12.92 37.27
C GLU A 821 27.89 -11.94 38.41
N GLN A 822 28.85 -11.70 39.30
CA GLN A 822 28.71 -10.74 40.40
C GLN A 822 29.78 -9.65 40.25
N ASP A 823 29.38 -8.39 40.12
CA ASP A 823 30.32 -7.27 40.18
C ASP A 823 30.79 -7.06 41.64
N PRO A 824 32.07 -7.31 41.95
CA PRO A 824 32.59 -7.18 43.31
C PRO A 824 32.63 -5.73 43.83
N ASN A 825 32.40 -4.73 42.97
CA ASN A 825 32.43 -3.31 43.32
C ASN A 825 31.02 -2.69 43.43
N GLU A 826 29.96 -3.44 43.13
CA GLU A 826 28.61 -2.91 43.11
C GLU A 826 28.01 -2.79 44.54
N PRO A 827 27.34 -1.67 44.89
CA PRO A 827 26.65 -1.53 46.17
C PRO A 827 25.63 -2.65 46.44
N GLU A 828 25.62 -3.23 47.65
CA GLU A 828 24.77 -4.39 48.02
C GLU A 828 23.27 -4.23 47.68
N MET A 829 22.75 -2.99 47.71
CA MET A 829 21.36 -2.72 47.31
C MET A 829 21.11 -2.98 45.82
N LEU A 830 22.03 -2.55 44.95
CA LEU A 830 21.96 -2.75 43.51
C LEU A 830 22.20 -4.22 43.17
N ALA A 831 23.23 -4.84 43.75
CA ALA A 831 23.52 -6.26 43.59
C ALA A 831 22.35 -7.17 44.05
N ARG A 832 21.57 -6.74 45.05
CA ARG A 832 20.35 -7.43 45.48
C ARG A 832 19.20 -7.25 44.49
N LYS A 833 19.06 -6.07 43.88
CA LYS A 833 18.07 -5.79 42.84
C LYS A 833 18.38 -6.59 41.57
N GLU A 834 19.64 -6.63 41.16
CA GLU A 834 20.10 -7.42 40.01
C GLU A 834 19.85 -8.91 40.22
N ARG A 835 20.19 -9.46 41.39
CA ARG A 835 19.87 -10.86 41.75
C ARG A 835 18.38 -11.16 41.62
N LYS A 836 17.51 -10.29 42.15
CA LYS A 836 16.05 -10.47 42.06
C LYS A 836 15.57 -10.48 40.60
N ILE A 837 16.11 -9.60 39.76
CA ILE A 837 15.77 -9.53 38.33
C ILE A 837 16.25 -10.80 37.60
N SER A 838 17.49 -11.23 37.84
CA SER A 838 18.05 -12.46 37.24
C SER A 838 17.31 -13.73 37.65
N GLU A 839 16.89 -13.81 38.92
CA GLU A 839 16.02 -14.88 39.42
C GLU A 839 14.66 -14.86 38.73
N ALA A 840 14.05 -13.68 38.53
CA ALA A 840 12.77 -13.54 37.85
C ALA A 840 12.85 -13.91 36.36
N ILE A 841 13.91 -13.50 35.66
CA ILE A 841 14.16 -13.90 34.27
C ILE A 841 14.36 -15.42 34.18
N SER A 842 15.14 -16.01 35.09
CA SER A 842 15.35 -17.46 35.10
C SER A 842 14.05 -18.23 35.33
N ALA A 843 13.24 -17.78 36.29
CA ALA A 843 11.92 -18.34 36.54
C ALA A 843 10.96 -18.15 35.36
N ALA A 844 11.10 -17.07 34.58
CA ALA A 844 10.33 -16.86 33.36
C ALA A 844 10.73 -17.85 32.26
N VAL A 845 12.04 -18.08 32.08
CA VAL A 845 12.57 -19.04 31.10
C VAL A 845 12.13 -20.47 31.39
N ASP A 846 11.99 -20.84 32.67
CA ASP A 846 11.48 -22.16 33.07
C ASP A 846 9.95 -22.32 32.89
N LEU A 847 9.23 -21.24 32.62
CA LEU A 847 7.79 -21.25 32.32
C LEU A 847 7.48 -21.21 30.81
N LEU A 848 8.50 -21.05 29.97
CA LEU A 848 8.35 -21.14 28.52
C LEU A 848 8.05 -22.60 28.14
N ASP A 849 7.21 -22.80 27.13
CA ASP A 849 7.11 -24.10 26.47
C ASP A 849 8.44 -24.49 25.82
N ASP A 850 8.63 -25.77 25.52
CA ASP A 850 9.92 -26.28 25.05
C ASP A 850 10.42 -25.53 23.80
N LYS A 851 9.51 -25.19 22.88
CA LYS A 851 9.83 -24.43 21.66
C LYS A 851 10.37 -23.02 21.97
N HIS A 852 9.63 -22.21 22.73
CA HIS A 852 10.04 -20.84 23.06
C HIS A 852 11.26 -20.82 24.01
N ARG A 853 11.38 -21.83 24.88
CA ARG A 853 12.52 -22.01 25.79
C ARG A 853 13.78 -22.32 25.04
N GLN A 854 13.75 -23.30 24.12
CA GLN A 854 14.89 -23.65 23.28
C GLN A 854 15.32 -22.46 22.43
N ARG A 855 14.38 -21.75 21.81
CA ARG A 855 14.67 -20.53 21.04
C ARG A 855 15.34 -19.46 21.90
N PHE A 856 14.83 -19.22 23.10
CA PHE A 856 15.41 -18.25 24.04
C PHE A 856 16.85 -18.63 24.42
N LEU A 857 17.07 -19.90 24.79
CA LEU A 857 18.36 -20.40 25.21
C LEU A 857 19.39 -20.42 24.06
N GLY A 858 18.96 -20.74 22.84
CA GLY A 858 19.79 -20.67 21.63
C GLY A 858 20.32 -19.26 21.37
N PHE A 859 19.48 -18.24 21.50
CA PHE A 859 19.92 -16.84 21.41
C PHE A 859 20.76 -16.41 22.61
N ALA A 860 20.46 -16.90 23.82
CA ALA A 860 21.20 -16.54 25.01
C ALA A 860 22.63 -17.13 25.01
N TYR A 861 22.88 -18.28 24.38
CA TYR A 861 24.21 -18.89 24.36
C TYR A 861 24.58 -19.32 22.94
N PRO A 862 24.95 -18.37 22.06
CA PRO A 862 25.45 -18.71 20.73
C PRO A 862 26.75 -19.50 20.89
N GLY A 863 26.70 -20.80 20.59
CA GLY A 863 27.75 -21.77 20.93
C GLY A 863 27.24 -23.05 21.61
N PHE A 864 25.93 -23.31 21.59
CA PHE A 864 25.40 -24.65 21.81
C PHE A 864 26.15 -25.62 20.89
N ASP A 865 26.82 -26.62 21.49
CA ASP A 865 27.63 -27.61 20.79
C ASP A 865 26.87 -28.15 19.60
N GLU A 866 27.33 -27.85 18.38
CA GLU A 866 26.70 -28.28 17.13
C GLU A 866 26.52 -29.81 17.13
N ALA A 867 27.37 -30.56 17.83
CA ALA A 867 27.19 -31.99 18.04
C ALA A 867 26.03 -32.32 19.00
N ALA A 868 25.86 -31.58 20.10
CA ALA A 868 24.73 -31.75 21.02
C ALA A 868 23.40 -31.28 20.41
N TYR A 869 23.42 -30.21 19.61
CA TYR A 869 22.28 -29.75 18.83
C TYR A 869 21.91 -30.75 17.73
N ASN A 870 22.90 -31.28 17.00
CA ASN A 870 22.65 -32.37 16.03
C ASN A 870 22.12 -33.63 16.71
N VAL A 871 22.56 -33.96 17.92
CA VAL A 871 22.01 -35.08 18.72
C VAL A 871 20.57 -34.81 19.16
N LEU A 872 20.25 -33.58 19.54
CA LEU A 872 18.90 -33.16 19.91
C LEU A 872 17.95 -33.15 18.71
N VAL A 873 18.37 -32.55 17.59
CA VAL A 873 17.65 -32.58 16.30
C VAL A 873 17.42 -34.01 15.86
N THR A 874 18.41 -34.89 15.98
CA THR A 874 18.23 -36.32 15.69
C THR A 874 17.22 -36.98 16.65
N ALA A 875 17.21 -36.62 17.93
CA ALA A 875 16.31 -37.20 18.93
C ALA A 875 14.84 -36.76 18.75
N GLU A 876 14.60 -35.54 18.27
CA GLU A 876 13.26 -35.01 17.98
C GLU A 876 12.79 -35.37 16.56
N LEU A 877 13.69 -35.33 15.58
CA LEU A 877 13.35 -35.57 14.17
C LEU A 877 13.08 -37.05 13.86
N VAL A 878 13.75 -37.98 14.53
CA VAL A 878 13.53 -39.43 14.31
C VAL A 878 12.10 -39.86 14.66
N PRO A 879 11.54 -39.48 15.83
CA PRO A 879 10.12 -39.70 16.14
C PRO A 879 9.16 -39.03 15.16
N GLU A 880 9.43 -37.78 14.78
CA GLU A 880 8.59 -37.02 13.83
C GLU A 880 8.60 -37.65 12.43
N LEU A 881 9.76 -38.10 11.94
CA LEU A 881 9.86 -38.83 10.69
C LEU A 881 9.17 -40.21 10.77
N ALA A 882 9.24 -40.88 11.91
CA ALA A 882 8.56 -42.16 12.13
C ALA A 882 7.03 -41.98 12.13
N ALA A 883 6.53 -40.97 12.84
CA ALA A 883 5.12 -40.58 12.84
C ALA A 883 4.68 -40.20 11.42
N PHE A 884 5.47 -39.37 10.73
CA PHE A 884 5.20 -39.02 9.33
C PHE A 884 5.10 -40.26 8.42
N PHE A 885 6.01 -41.24 8.52
CA PHE A 885 5.91 -42.47 7.73
C PHE A 885 4.72 -43.34 8.15
N SER A 886 4.37 -43.35 9.44
CA SER A 886 3.19 -44.06 9.95
C SER A 886 1.90 -43.45 9.40
N ASP A 887 1.80 -42.12 9.35
CA ASP A 887 0.58 -41.41 8.95
C ASP A 887 0.38 -41.40 7.43
N ASN A 888 1.49 -41.45 6.67
CA ASN A 888 1.46 -41.31 5.21
C ASN A 888 1.67 -42.63 4.46
N THR A 889 1.82 -43.74 5.18
CA THR A 889 2.05 -45.04 4.57
C THR A 889 1.34 -46.16 5.34
N ASP A 890 0.92 -47.23 4.66
CA ASP A 890 0.35 -48.42 5.35
C ASP A 890 1.42 -49.28 6.09
N ALA A 891 2.57 -48.69 6.46
CA ALA A 891 3.68 -49.40 7.09
C ALA A 891 3.43 -49.57 8.59
N ASP A 892 3.84 -50.70 9.16
CA ASP A 892 3.81 -50.87 10.62
C ASP A 892 4.97 -50.10 11.30
N GLU A 893 4.94 -50.03 12.62
CA GLU A 893 5.95 -49.32 13.43
C GLU A 893 7.39 -49.76 13.11
N ALA A 894 7.60 -51.06 12.87
CA ALA A 894 8.92 -51.61 12.55
C ALA A 894 9.37 -51.26 11.12
N GLU A 895 8.43 -51.20 10.17
CA GLU A 895 8.68 -50.71 8.82
C GLU A 895 8.94 -49.19 8.82
N CYS A 896 8.24 -48.39 9.64
CA CYS A 896 8.49 -46.96 9.79
C CYS A 896 9.88 -46.68 10.38
N GLU A 897 10.28 -47.39 11.43
CA GLU A 897 11.64 -47.31 11.98
C GLU A 897 12.69 -47.67 10.91
N ALA A 898 12.44 -48.69 10.09
CA ALA A 898 13.33 -49.06 9.00
C ALA A 898 13.44 -47.98 7.91
N LEU A 899 12.35 -47.26 7.63
CA LEU A 899 12.32 -46.13 6.71
C LEU A 899 13.13 -44.94 7.24
N VAL A 900 12.95 -44.60 8.53
CA VAL A 900 13.73 -43.55 9.19
C VAL A 900 15.21 -43.90 9.22
N HIS A 901 15.57 -45.14 9.55
CA HIS A 901 16.96 -45.59 9.54
C HIS A 901 17.59 -45.57 8.15
N ALA A 902 16.84 -45.99 7.12
CA ALA A 902 17.32 -45.92 5.74
C ALA A 902 17.56 -44.47 5.32
N LEU A 903 16.62 -43.56 5.61
CA LEU A 903 16.75 -42.14 5.32
C LEU A 903 17.95 -41.52 6.07
N MET A 904 18.09 -41.79 7.36
CA MET A 904 19.23 -41.32 8.16
C MET A 904 20.56 -41.86 7.63
N GLY A 905 20.62 -43.13 7.24
CA GLY A 905 21.79 -43.75 6.60
C GLY A 905 22.20 -43.02 5.31
N TYR A 906 21.22 -42.54 4.53
CA TYR A 906 21.49 -41.73 3.34
C TYR A 906 22.02 -40.33 3.65
N LEU A 907 21.49 -39.67 4.69
CA LEU A 907 21.92 -38.34 5.09
C LEU A 907 23.35 -38.34 5.61
N ILE A 908 23.74 -39.38 6.36
CA ILE A 908 25.11 -39.53 6.88
C ILE A 908 26.08 -40.18 5.88
N GLY A 909 25.61 -40.53 4.67
CA GLY A 909 26.42 -41.08 3.58
C GLY A 909 26.77 -42.57 3.71
N GLU A 910 26.12 -43.30 4.62
CA GLU A 910 26.23 -44.75 4.76
C GLU A 910 25.44 -45.52 3.68
N LEU A 911 24.38 -44.91 3.16
CA LEU A 911 23.58 -45.42 2.04
C LEU A 911 23.62 -44.45 0.87
N SER A 912 23.58 -44.96 -0.36
CA SER A 912 23.42 -44.14 -1.55
C SER A 912 21.94 -43.85 -1.83
N LEU A 913 21.66 -42.87 -2.69
CA LEU A 913 20.28 -42.57 -3.09
C LEU A 913 19.60 -43.81 -3.68
N ALA A 914 20.30 -44.54 -4.56
CA ALA A 914 19.82 -45.77 -5.17
C ALA A 914 19.49 -46.88 -4.14
N ASP A 915 20.13 -46.85 -2.96
CA ASP A 915 19.86 -47.81 -1.88
C ASP A 915 18.56 -47.46 -1.10
N ILE A 916 18.16 -46.18 -1.08
CA ILE A 916 16.95 -45.73 -0.37
C ILE A 916 15.74 -45.49 -1.29
N THR A 917 15.95 -45.23 -2.59
CA THR A 917 14.89 -44.93 -3.57
C THR A 917 13.75 -45.94 -3.56
N PRO A 918 13.98 -47.28 -3.56
CA PRO A 918 12.88 -48.24 -3.60
C PRO A 918 12.02 -48.24 -2.34
N THR A 919 12.61 -47.87 -1.20
CA THR A 919 12.02 -48.04 0.14
C THR A 919 11.37 -46.74 0.63
N VAL A 920 12.04 -45.60 0.48
CA VAL A 920 11.63 -44.30 1.05
C VAL A 920 10.83 -43.45 0.04
N LEU A 921 11.30 -43.29 -1.20
CA LEU A 921 10.64 -42.43 -2.21
C LEU A 921 9.28 -42.97 -2.68
N THR A 922 9.17 -44.29 -2.90
CA THR A 922 7.91 -44.92 -3.31
C THR A 922 6.77 -44.72 -2.29
N ARG A 923 7.13 -44.54 -1.01
CA ARG A 923 6.20 -44.39 0.11
C ARG A 923 5.86 -42.92 0.38
N LEU A 924 6.81 -41.99 0.16
CA LEU A 924 6.60 -40.54 0.24
C LEU A 924 5.59 -40.01 -0.78
N ASN A 925 5.55 -40.56 -1.99
CA ASN A 925 4.65 -40.13 -3.09
C ASN A 925 3.12 -40.35 -2.84
N ARG A 926 2.68 -40.64 -1.61
CA ARG A 926 1.28 -41.02 -1.31
C ARG A 926 0.54 -40.15 -0.28
N GLY A 927 1.17 -39.15 0.36
CA GLY A 927 0.57 -38.39 1.47
C GLY A 927 0.52 -36.87 1.25
N LYS A 928 -0.45 -36.17 1.87
CA LYS A 928 -0.56 -34.69 1.87
C LYS A 928 0.22 -34.11 3.07
N PRO A 929 1.26 -33.27 2.91
CA PRO A 929 2.32 -33.13 3.92
C PRO A 929 2.39 -31.75 4.59
N TRP A 930 1.26 -31.09 4.88
CA TRP A 930 1.29 -29.68 5.28
C TRP A 930 1.73 -29.42 6.74
N ASP A 931 1.24 -30.19 7.72
CA ASP A 931 1.41 -29.79 9.12
C ASP A 931 2.77 -30.18 9.75
N TYR A 932 3.36 -31.30 9.32
CA TYR A 932 4.64 -31.79 9.85
C TYR A 932 5.86 -31.14 9.20
N THR A 933 5.79 -30.85 7.90
CA THR A 933 6.91 -30.27 7.14
C THR A 933 7.29 -28.89 7.65
N ARG A 934 6.32 -28.08 8.10
CA ARG A 934 6.59 -26.79 8.74
C ARG A 934 7.38 -26.91 10.04
N ASN A 935 7.11 -27.94 10.86
CA ASN A 935 7.84 -28.17 12.12
C ASN A 935 9.23 -28.76 11.87
N ILE A 936 9.36 -29.67 10.90
CA ILE A 936 10.65 -30.21 10.45
C ILE A 936 11.51 -29.07 9.87
N CYS A 937 10.97 -28.25 8.97
CA CYS A 937 11.66 -27.09 8.41
C CYS A 937 12.02 -26.04 9.48
N ALA A 938 11.13 -25.73 10.42
CA ALA A 938 11.39 -24.83 11.55
C ALA A 938 12.49 -25.35 12.50
N THR A 939 12.62 -26.67 12.63
CA THR A 939 13.66 -27.30 13.45
C THR A 939 15.00 -27.31 12.72
N LEU A 940 15.00 -27.55 11.40
CA LEU A 940 16.20 -27.59 10.57
C LEU A 940 16.73 -26.19 10.19
N LEU A 941 15.90 -25.15 10.30
CA LEU A 941 16.23 -23.72 10.11
C LEU A 941 17.41 -23.22 10.96
N CYS A 942 17.68 -23.86 12.09
CA CYS A 942 18.79 -23.51 12.98
C CYS A 942 20.02 -24.42 12.79
N ALA A 943 19.99 -25.39 11.87
CA ALA A 943 21.05 -26.36 11.67
C ALA A 943 21.98 -25.97 10.50
N SER A 944 23.24 -25.64 10.80
CA SER A 944 24.31 -25.39 9.83
C SER A 944 24.81 -26.65 9.10
N ASP A 945 24.32 -27.83 9.47
CA ASP A 945 24.82 -29.11 8.98
C ASP A 945 24.26 -29.45 7.58
N ALA A 946 25.18 -29.70 6.65
CA ALA A 946 24.88 -30.03 5.25
C ALA A 946 23.99 -31.28 5.08
N ARG A 947 23.94 -32.18 6.06
CA ARG A 947 23.10 -33.39 6.04
C ARG A 947 21.61 -33.04 6.08
N TRP A 948 21.23 -32.04 6.87
CA TRP A 948 19.83 -31.62 7.00
C TRP A 948 19.36 -30.77 5.81
N GLN A 949 20.27 -29.98 5.24
CA GLN A 949 20.03 -29.27 3.98
C GLN A 949 19.79 -30.26 2.83
N LYS A 950 20.53 -31.38 2.82
CA LYS A 950 20.33 -32.49 1.88
C LYS A 950 18.98 -33.20 2.07
N LEU A 951 18.48 -33.32 3.31
CA LEU A 951 17.15 -33.86 3.60
C LEU A 951 16.05 -32.92 3.09
N LEU A 952 16.17 -31.62 3.35
CA LEU A 952 15.22 -30.60 2.89
C LEU A 952 15.12 -30.60 1.36
N ALA A 953 16.24 -30.53 0.65
CA ALA A 953 16.26 -30.60 -0.82
C ALA A 953 15.65 -31.91 -1.34
N PHE A 954 15.81 -33.02 -0.61
CA PHE A 954 15.21 -34.31 -0.93
C PHE A 954 13.69 -34.33 -0.75
N LEU A 955 13.16 -33.77 0.35
CA LEU A 955 11.72 -33.66 0.61
C LEU A 955 11.03 -32.68 -0.35
N PHE A 956 11.68 -31.54 -0.65
CA PHE A 956 11.15 -30.53 -1.58
C PHE A 956 11.00 -31.05 -3.00
N ALA A 957 11.96 -31.84 -3.46
CA ALA A 957 11.92 -32.44 -4.78
C ALA A 957 10.87 -33.56 -4.93
N SER A 958 10.35 -34.15 -3.86
CA SER A 958 9.40 -35.27 -3.93
C SER A 958 7.93 -34.90 -4.24
N ASP A 959 7.71 -33.78 -4.94
CA ASP A 959 6.46 -33.41 -5.66
C ASP A 959 5.23 -33.09 -4.78
N ASN A 960 5.41 -32.38 -3.65
CA ASN A 960 4.26 -32.04 -2.79
C ASN A 960 4.44 -30.82 -1.85
N LEU A 961 4.96 -29.69 -2.34
CA LEU A 961 4.94 -28.41 -1.59
C LEU A 961 4.59 -27.25 -2.52
N ASP A 962 3.40 -26.68 -2.30
CA ASP A 962 2.82 -25.59 -3.09
C ASP A 962 3.41 -24.20 -2.78
N ASN A 963 4.45 -24.09 -1.93
CA ASN A 963 4.94 -22.79 -1.45
C ASN A 963 6.48 -22.71 -1.47
N ILE A 964 7.02 -22.17 -2.56
CA ILE A 964 8.46 -21.95 -2.76
C ILE A 964 9.01 -20.83 -1.87
N ASP A 965 8.14 -19.89 -1.50
CA ASP A 965 8.44 -18.75 -0.64
C ASP A 965 8.91 -19.22 0.74
N ASP A 966 8.25 -20.25 1.30
CA ASP A 966 8.67 -20.84 2.58
C ASP A 966 10.07 -21.48 2.49
N PHE A 967 10.51 -21.96 1.31
CA PHE A 967 11.86 -22.51 1.12
C PHE A 967 12.91 -21.44 0.89
N PHE A 968 12.57 -20.40 0.14
CA PHE A 968 13.46 -19.26 -0.07
C PHE A 968 13.64 -18.46 1.22
N ASP A 969 12.57 -18.26 2.00
CA ASP A 969 12.62 -17.73 3.37
C ASP A 969 13.61 -18.50 4.27
N ILE A 970 13.76 -19.81 4.02
CA ILE A 970 14.70 -20.67 4.73
C ILE A 970 16.14 -20.48 4.20
N LEU A 971 16.34 -20.43 2.88
CA LEU A 971 17.65 -20.19 2.25
C LEU A 971 18.21 -18.79 2.53
N ASP A 972 17.34 -17.81 2.75
CA ASP A 972 17.69 -16.40 3.04
C ASP A 972 18.49 -16.24 4.33
N ASN A 973 18.31 -17.15 5.29
CA ASN A 973 19.15 -17.18 6.51
C ASN A 973 20.63 -17.52 6.23
N LYS A 974 20.95 -18.05 5.04
CA LYS A 974 22.31 -18.37 4.59
C LYS A 974 22.90 -17.29 3.67
N PHE A 975 22.05 -16.46 3.05
CA PHE A 975 22.42 -15.33 2.17
C PHE A 975 21.62 -14.07 2.57
N PRO A 976 22.04 -13.38 3.64
CA PRO A 976 21.24 -12.33 4.30
C PRO A 976 21.08 -11.02 3.50
N ASP A 977 21.77 -10.87 2.36
CA ASP A 977 21.76 -9.64 1.57
C ASP A 977 20.64 -9.67 0.51
N GLY A 978 19.41 -9.35 0.91
CA GLY A 978 18.32 -8.76 0.09
C GLY A 978 17.90 -9.42 -1.23
N THR A 979 16.88 -8.83 -1.86
CA THR A 979 16.29 -9.19 -3.17
C THR A 979 17.31 -9.19 -4.33
N GLU A 980 18.45 -8.51 -4.18
CA GLU A 980 19.52 -8.43 -5.19
C GLU A 980 20.26 -9.77 -5.48
N ASN A 981 19.95 -10.86 -4.77
CA ASN A 981 20.66 -12.14 -4.87
C ASN A 981 19.81 -13.35 -5.29
N GLU A 982 18.58 -13.16 -5.75
CA GLU A 982 17.66 -14.25 -6.17
C GLU A 982 18.28 -15.27 -7.16
N PRO A 983 19.09 -14.87 -8.17
CA PRO A 983 19.78 -15.82 -9.05
C PRO A 983 20.81 -16.71 -8.32
N LYS A 984 21.42 -16.22 -7.22
CA LYS A 984 22.33 -17.03 -6.38
C LYS A 984 21.55 -18.00 -5.48
N ARG A 985 20.34 -17.63 -5.01
CA ARG A 985 19.46 -18.49 -4.22
C ARG A 985 18.99 -19.69 -5.05
N ALA A 986 18.53 -19.43 -6.27
CA ALA A 986 18.15 -20.48 -7.21
C ALA A 986 19.35 -21.38 -7.58
N ALA A 987 20.53 -20.81 -7.81
CA ALA A 987 21.75 -21.60 -8.06
C ALA A 987 22.16 -22.48 -6.86
N GLU A 988 22.00 -22.00 -5.61
CA GLU A 988 22.24 -22.79 -4.41
C GLU A 988 21.23 -23.93 -4.27
N MET A 989 19.95 -23.69 -4.56
CA MET A 989 18.92 -24.73 -4.58
C MET A 989 19.27 -25.84 -5.57
N VAL A 990 19.64 -25.50 -6.81
CA VAL A 990 20.11 -26.47 -7.81
C VAL A 990 21.33 -27.25 -7.30
N ARG A 991 22.28 -26.56 -6.64
CA ARG A 991 23.46 -27.19 -6.03
C ARG A 991 23.05 -28.19 -4.93
N LEU A 992 22.10 -27.84 -4.07
CA LEU A 992 21.62 -28.68 -2.96
C LEU A 992 20.82 -29.88 -3.46
N ILE A 993 19.97 -29.72 -4.47
CA ILE A 993 19.22 -30.80 -5.13
C ILE A 993 20.19 -31.78 -5.80
N THR A 994 21.20 -31.24 -6.50
CA THR A 994 22.27 -32.06 -7.11
C THR A 994 23.07 -32.83 -6.03
N GLN A 995 23.37 -32.20 -4.89
CA GLN A 995 24.00 -32.86 -3.75
C GLN A 995 23.11 -33.91 -3.08
N ALA A 996 21.79 -33.73 -3.15
CA ALA A 996 20.79 -34.72 -2.75
C ALA A 996 20.60 -35.84 -3.78
N GLY A 997 21.42 -35.89 -4.84
CA GLY A 997 21.46 -36.97 -5.83
C GLY A 997 20.25 -37.04 -6.75
N LEU A 998 19.37 -36.05 -6.67
CA LEU A 998 18.16 -35.96 -7.49
C LEU A 998 18.52 -35.42 -8.87
N GLU A 999 17.76 -35.84 -9.88
CA GLU A 999 18.00 -35.42 -11.26
C GLU A 999 17.75 -33.92 -11.41
N GLY A 1000 18.67 -33.20 -12.06
CA GLY A 1000 18.50 -31.77 -12.34
C GLY A 1000 17.21 -31.48 -13.12
N GLU A 1001 16.71 -32.45 -13.89
CA GLU A 1001 15.42 -32.37 -14.57
C GLU A 1001 14.26 -32.08 -13.60
N LEU A 1002 14.29 -32.63 -12.39
CA LEU A 1002 13.24 -32.39 -11.39
C LEU A 1002 13.23 -30.94 -10.87
N ALA A 1003 14.41 -30.35 -10.71
CA ALA A 1003 14.55 -28.95 -10.32
C ALA A 1003 14.02 -28.01 -11.41
N TYR A 1004 14.31 -28.32 -12.68
CA TYR A 1004 13.80 -27.52 -13.80
C TYR A 1004 12.29 -27.71 -14.05
N ALA A 1005 11.74 -28.90 -13.82
CA ALA A 1005 10.29 -29.15 -13.88
C ALA A 1005 9.55 -28.23 -12.90
N PHE A 1006 10.12 -28.08 -11.71
CA PHE A 1006 9.57 -27.26 -10.65
C PHE A 1006 9.69 -25.76 -10.96
N TYR A 1007 10.84 -25.27 -11.43
CA TYR A 1007 10.99 -23.87 -11.86
C TYR A 1007 10.03 -23.48 -13.00
N LEU A 1008 9.82 -24.39 -13.96
CA LEU A 1008 8.85 -24.17 -15.03
C LEU A 1008 7.42 -24.08 -14.48
N ARG A 1009 7.01 -24.99 -13.57
CA ARG A 1009 5.66 -24.94 -12.97
C ARG A 1009 5.42 -23.68 -12.13
N GLN A 1010 6.43 -23.16 -11.47
CA GLN A 1010 6.32 -21.90 -10.71
C GLN A 1010 6.25 -20.70 -11.65
N PHE A 1011 7.05 -20.71 -12.73
CA PHE A 1011 6.91 -19.74 -13.81
C PHE A 1011 5.47 -19.70 -14.37
N GLU A 1012 4.78 -20.85 -14.44
CA GLU A 1012 3.35 -20.96 -14.80
C GLU A 1012 2.37 -20.50 -13.69
N ALA A 1013 2.74 -20.58 -12.41
CA ALA A 1013 1.83 -20.33 -11.27
C ALA A 1013 1.75 -18.85 -10.82
N PHE A 1014 2.77 -18.02 -11.09
CA PHE A 1014 2.81 -16.60 -10.73
C PHE A 1014 2.00 -15.70 -11.71
N ASP A 1015 0.76 -16.08 -11.95
CA ASP A 1015 -0.13 -15.60 -13.02
C ASP A 1015 -0.73 -14.19 -12.83
N THR A 1016 -0.09 -13.20 -12.17
CA THR A 1016 -0.69 -11.85 -12.12
C THR A 1016 0.17 -10.58 -12.22
N ASP A 1017 1.47 -10.51 -11.87
CA ASP A 1017 2.09 -9.17 -11.78
C ASP A 1017 3.58 -9.05 -12.17
N TRP A 1018 4.24 -10.13 -12.61
CA TRP A 1018 5.68 -10.09 -12.92
C TRP A 1018 5.91 -10.32 -14.41
N TYR A 1019 6.56 -9.36 -15.08
CA TYR A 1019 6.95 -9.50 -16.49
C TYR A 1019 8.02 -10.61 -16.65
N PHE A 1020 8.09 -11.24 -17.83
CA PHE A 1020 9.06 -12.31 -18.15
C PHE A 1020 10.50 -11.98 -17.73
N ASP A 1021 10.90 -10.71 -17.89
CA ASP A 1021 12.23 -10.17 -17.56
C ASP A 1021 12.44 -9.90 -16.06
N GLU A 1022 11.36 -9.71 -15.31
CA GLU A 1022 11.37 -9.48 -13.87
C GLU A 1022 11.28 -10.79 -13.07
N ASN A 1023 10.85 -11.88 -13.72
CA ASN A 1023 10.74 -13.18 -13.07
C ASN A 1023 12.14 -13.77 -12.72
N PRO A 1024 12.39 -14.08 -11.44
CA PRO A 1024 13.73 -14.45 -10.97
C PRO A 1024 14.18 -15.84 -11.43
N PHE A 1025 13.25 -16.66 -11.92
CA PHE A 1025 13.55 -17.98 -12.48
C PHE A 1025 13.96 -17.89 -13.95
N THR A 1026 13.60 -16.83 -14.68
CA THR A 1026 13.90 -16.65 -16.11
C THR A 1026 15.40 -16.74 -16.42
N PRO A 1027 16.32 -16.04 -15.73
CA PRO A 1027 17.76 -16.13 -16.02
C PRO A 1027 18.34 -17.53 -15.79
N VAL A 1028 17.76 -18.30 -14.86
CA VAL A 1028 18.20 -19.67 -14.52
C VAL A 1028 17.70 -20.66 -15.57
N ILE A 1029 16.42 -20.58 -15.94
CA ILE A 1029 15.83 -21.41 -17.00
C ILE A 1029 16.54 -21.14 -18.34
N LEU A 1030 16.84 -19.87 -18.66
CA LEU A 1030 17.59 -19.49 -19.87
C LEU A 1030 19.03 -20.03 -19.88
N ARG A 1031 19.75 -19.94 -18.76
CA ARG A 1031 21.13 -20.44 -18.64
C ARG A 1031 21.23 -21.94 -18.83
N HIS A 1032 20.18 -22.68 -18.46
CA HIS A 1032 20.12 -24.14 -18.52
C HIS A 1032 19.17 -24.66 -19.61
N LEU A 1033 18.75 -23.79 -20.54
CA LEU A 1033 17.75 -24.13 -21.54
C LEU A 1033 18.18 -25.29 -22.45
N GLU A 1034 19.46 -25.36 -22.80
CA GLU A 1034 20.00 -26.48 -23.58
C GLU A 1034 19.87 -27.82 -22.83
N GLU A 1035 20.04 -27.84 -21.51
CA GLU A 1035 19.85 -29.04 -20.68
C GLU A 1035 18.36 -29.41 -20.62
N ILE A 1036 17.48 -28.43 -20.39
CA ILE A 1036 16.02 -28.60 -20.35
C ILE A 1036 15.50 -29.15 -21.69
N GLN A 1037 15.99 -28.61 -22.82
CA GLN A 1037 15.61 -29.03 -24.17
C GLN A 1037 16.00 -30.48 -24.50
N THR A 1038 16.98 -31.05 -23.78
CA THR A 1038 17.35 -32.46 -23.96
C THR A 1038 16.49 -33.43 -23.15
N SER A 1039 15.71 -32.94 -22.17
CA SER A 1039 14.76 -33.75 -21.39
C SER A 1039 13.42 -33.87 -22.12
N ALA A 1040 13.08 -35.08 -22.52
CA ALA A 1040 11.78 -35.39 -23.12
C ALA A 1040 10.61 -35.20 -22.14
N THR A 1041 10.88 -35.28 -20.83
CA THR A 1041 9.87 -35.11 -19.78
C THR A 1041 9.52 -33.64 -19.62
N LEU A 1042 10.53 -32.76 -19.51
CA LEU A 1042 10.34 -31.32 -19.34
C LEU A 1042 9.72 -30.66 -20.56
N THR A 1043 10.22 -31.00 -21.74
CA THR A 1043 9.73 -30.46 -23.03
C THR A 1043 8.30 -30.89 -23.38
N SER A 1044 7.70 -31.77 -22.58
CA SER A 1044 6.30 -32.20 -22.73
C SER A 1044 5.34 -31.57 -21.72
N SER A 1045 5.83 -30.68 -20.84
CA SER A 1045 5.03 -30.01 -19.82
C SER A 1045 4.38 -28.72 -20.32
N GLU A 1046 3.16 -28.42 -19.88
CA GLU A 1046 2.44 -27.17 -20.21
C GLU A 1046 3.23 -25.93 -19.76
N ALA A 1047 3.87 -26.02 -18.60
CA ALA A 1047 4.82 -25.04 -18.08
C ALA A 1047 6.00 -24.72 -19.02
N TYR A 1048 6.56 -25.73 -19.70
CA TYR A 1048 7.63 -25.51 -20.70
C TYR A 1048 7.09 -24.81 -21.93
N ASP A 1049 5.90 -25.21 -22.41
CA ASP A 1049 5.24 -24.55 -23.55
C ASP A 1049 4.84 -23.11 -23.22
N PHE A 1050 4.44 -22.83 -21.98
CA PHE A 1050 4.19 -21.48 -21.47
C PHE A 1050 5.49 -20.67 -21.40
N PHE A 1051 6.55 -21.17 -20.77
CA PHE A 1051 7.85 -20.50 -20.74
C PHE A 1051 8.42 -20.22 -22.14
N MET A 1052 8.34 -21.18 -23.07
CA MET A 1052 8.82 -20.99 -24.44
C MET A 1052 7.99 -19.96 -25.20
N ARG A 1053 6.68 -19.88 -24.93
CA ARG A 1053 5.78 -18.87 -25.51
C ARG A 1053 6.08 -17.48 -24.97
N GLU A 1054 6.17 -17.33 -23.64
CA GLU A 1054 6.55 -16.06 -23.01
C GLU A 1054 7.95 -15.61 -23.46
N LYS A 1055 8.90 -16.54 -23.58
CA LYS A 1055 10.23 -16.24 -24.14
C LYS A 1055 10.18 -15.80 -25.60
N GLU A 1056 9.31 -16.38 -26.42
CA GLU A 1056 9.12 -15.97 -27.82
C GLU A 1056 8.40 -14.61 -27.92
N GLU A 1057 7.51 -14.30 -26.99
CA GLU A 1057 6.78 -13.02 -26.90
C GLU A 1057 7.65 -11.89 -26.36
N ASN A 1058 8.68 -12.19 -25.55
CA ASN A 1058 9.64 -11.24 -24.96
C ASN A 1058 11.04 -11.32 -25.61
N GLN A 1059 11.14 -11.73 -26.89
CA GLN A 1059 12.42 -11.95 -27.58
C GLN A 1059 12.97 -10.75 -28.39
N ASP A 1060 12.30 -9.60 -28.31
CA ASP A 1060 12.76 -8.29 -28.82
C ASP A 1060 13.32 -7.43 -27.67
#